data_AF-A0A2E3PEW6-F1
#
_entry.id   AF-A0A2E3PEW6-F1
#
_cell.length_a   1.000
_cell.length_b   1.000
_cell.length_c   1.000
_cell.angle_alpha   90.00
_cell.angle_beta   90.00
_cell.angle_gamma   90.00
#
_symmetry.space_group_name_H-M   'P 1'
#
loop_
_entity.id
_entity.type
_entity.pdbx_description
1 polymer ?
#
loop_
_entity_poly.entity_id
_entity_poly.type
_entity_poly.pdbx_seq_one_letter_code
_entity_poly.pdbx_strand_id
1 'polypeptide(L)'
;MRLGEAWDMGTSDEINPQNTDNLQDDTSNTISDNIQAVALVELSNGMLVMVTTERDTGHDGISTFEIDNDPASPTYGQIVNAGATDADAIIDSLQTSTEGAGYDQILAIGAITLSNGKTYVYTADPVNDTIGISEINSDGTLTALPGLTSTVDLDQVAGLTVMEVGGNAFVITRSTDDIVSYAIDPATGGLTEVTEFTSDGTTESLTDLAGESGAPTMIEGFTDSAGQGFVVSSDPSGALYLFTIDSSGTMAFQNARGDDQAGAGETDLSSNDLSGDLIAPAQTGLLGIDTAAFAEIDGETYVFVAGTDDDVTIFRIDDNAFGGSNYGFTLVGQQDNITTDISALQVITTSAGDNILAIGGEQQGLLFTQITVDPVTGVVTLDLVDSVTVADESEPGAELWDVEDLALHDKILVSASDLDDGVAVMTVMICFATGTQMMTEFGELPVQDLRVGDRLLTHDHGFQPVLWIGTRRVSGAELRDQPGWRPVRVARNAFGPNVPSRPLRLSRQHRVLVVPDPRDPGSEVLMPVKDCLALPGVSERTEGDGIRYFHILMPRHEIVFANGQPCETLWPGELVQGELTAQKGFPVLDMGRYTPGRTLVKGQAARQLVAGIAAAGQPMVPARFMRLDERAPVGARGSIRPLHQWG
;
A
#
# COMPACT_ATOMS: atom_id res chain seq x y z
N MET A 1 47.27 0.56 -10.44
CA MET A 1 46.96 -0.70 -11.13
C MET A 1 46.04 -1.51 -10.20
N ARG A 2 44.74 -1.52 -10.54
CA ARG A 2 43.61 -2.42 -10.13
C ARG A 2 43.31 -2.57 -8.62
N LEU A 3 42.18 -2.06 -8.10
CA LEU A 3 40.75 -2.41 -8.26
C LEU A 3 40.30 -3.58 -7.38
N GLY A 4 39.34 -3.28 -6.48
CA GLY A 4 38.10 -4.04 -6.34
C GLY A 4 37.98 -4.98 -5.15
N GLU A 5 37.51 -4.47 -4.00
CA GLU A 5 36.60 -5.20 -3.11
C GLU A 5 35.54 -4.18 -2.64
N ALA A 6 34.45 -4.11 -3.37
CA ALA A 6 33.24 -3.40 -2.97
C ALA A 6 32.56 -4.22 -1.87
N TRP A 7 32.15 -3.53 -0.81
CA TRP A 7 31.33 -4.07 0.25
C TRP A 7 29.92 -4.13 -0.30
N ASP A 8 29.46 -5.34 -0.61
CA ASP A 8 28.07 -5.62 -0.95
C ASP A 8 27.25 -5.44 0.34
N MET A 9 26.63 -4.26 0.47
CA MET A 9 25.72 -3.93 1.57
C MET A 9 24.31 -4.32 1.13
N GLY A 10 23.66 -5.12 1.97
CA GLY A 10 22.44 -5.87 1.71
C GLY A 10 21.35 -5.13 0.94
N THR A 11 20.86 -5.78 -0.11
CA THR A 11 19.56 -5.53 -0.71
C THR A 11 18.48 -6.03 0.24
N SER A 12 17.44 -5.23 0.47
CA SER A 12 16.41 -5.59 1.42
C SER A 12 15.42 -6.59 0.86
N ASP A 13 15.05 -7.55 1.71
CA ASP A 13 14.30 -8.70 1.26
C ASP A 13 12.77 -8.62 1.52
N GLU A 14 12.33 -7.50 2.09
CA GLU A 14 11.06 -7.29 2.78
C GLU A 14 9.96 -6.83 1.81
N ILE A 15 10.30 -6.04 0.81
CA ILE A 15 9.30 -5.47 -0.09
C ILE A 15 9.55 -6.09 -1.45
N ASN A 16 8.54 -6.72 -2.03
CA ASN A 16 8.68 -7.36 -3.34
C ASN A 16 7.51 -6.92 -4.22
N PRO A 17 7.44 -5.63 -4.57
CA PRO A 17 6.40 -5.06 -5.41
C PRO A 17 6.68 -5.43 -6.86
N GLN A 18 5.63 -5.79 -7.59
CA GLN A 18 5.77 -6.57 -8.82
C GLN A 18 5.18 -5.97 -10.03
N ASN A 19 6.01 -5.33 -10.85
CA ASN A 19 5.62 -4.99 -12.20
C ASN A 19 5.04 -6.26 -12.88
N THR A 20 3.72 -6.23 -13.06
CA THR A 20 2.91 -7.33 -13.57
C THR A 20 2.48 -7.06 -15.00
N ASP A 21 2.37 -5.79 -15.40
CA ASP A 21 2.06 -5.34 -16.75
C ASP A 21 2.31 -3.83 -16.90
N ASN A 22 2.60 -3.37 -18.12
CA ASN A 22 2.81 -1.95 -18.45
C ASN A 22 2.03 -1.54 -19.69
N LEU A 23 1.58 -0.28 -19.74
CA LEU A 23 1.16 0.36 -20.98
C LEU A 23 2.41 0.94 -21.65
N GLN A 24 2.86 0.37 -22.78
CA GLN A 24 4.11 0.78 -23.47
C GLN A 24 3.90 1.83 -24.57
N ASP A 25 4.93 2.66 -24.80
CA ASP A 25 5.15 3.41 -26.04
C ASP A 25 5.87 2.58 -27.14
N ASP A 26 5.10 2.06 -28.10
CA ASP A 26 5.56 1.75 -29.46
C ASP A 26 5.76 3.06 -30.23
N THR A 27 7.03 3.48 -30.30
CA THR A 27 7.71 4.62 -30.99
C THR A 27 7.19 5.13 -32.36
N SER A 28 5.91 5.03 -32.70
CA SER A 28 5.33 5.73 -33.84
C SER A 28 3.80 5.89 -33.86
N ASN A 29 3.00 5.47 -32.85
CA ASN A 29 1.54 5.67 -32.88
C ASN A 29 0.76 5.25 -31.60
N THR A 30 1.32 5.35 -30.40
CA THR A 30 0.68 4.95 -29.13
C THR A 30 -0.27 6.00 -28.55
N ILE A 31 -1.12 5.53 -27.61
CA ILE A 31 -2.31 6.21 -27.08
C ILE A 31 -2.04 6.77 -25.66
N SER A 32 -1.04 6.24 -24.94
CA SER A 32 -0.56 6.75 -23.65
C SER A 32 0.73 7.55 -23.88
N ASP A 33 0.71 8.85 -23.58
CA ASP A 33 1.84 9.78 -23.65
C ASP A 33 1.60 10.80 -22.53
N ASN A 34 2.65 11.14 -21.77
CA ASN A 34 2.60 12.13 -20.69
C ASN A 34 1.49 11.86 -19.65
N ILE A 35 1.51 10.66 -19.04
CA ILE A 35 0.54 10.22 -18.03
C ILE A 35 0.89 10.83 -16.68
N GLN A 36 0.13 11.85 -16.26
CA GLN A 36 0.41 12.55 -15.01
C GLN A 36 -0.38 12.03 -13.80
N ALA A 37 -1.57 11.45 -14.01
CA ALA A 37 -2.41 11.02 -12.90
C ALA A 37 -3.13 9.72 -13.20
N VAL A 38 -3.37 8.93 -12.15
CA VAL A 38 -3.99 7.61 -12.24
C VAL A 38 -4.95 7.38 -11.08
N ALA A 39 -6.10 6.75 -11.38
CA ALA A 39 -7.02 6.26 -10.36
C ALA A 39 -7.26 4.75 -10.50
N LEU A 40 -7.42 4.06 -9.38
CA LEU A 40 -7.97 2.71 -9.33
C LEU A 40 -9.32 2.72 -8.62
N VAL A 41 -10.32 2.10 -9.24
CA VAL A 41 -11.66 2.01 -8.66
C VAL A 41 -12.32 0.67 -8.94
N GLU A 42 -12.81 0.01 -7.90
CA GLU A 42 -13.62 -1.20 -8.03
C GLU A 42 -15.09 -0.83 -8.26
N LEU A 43 -15.64 -1.30 -9.37
CA LEU A 43 -17.06 -1.11 -9.69
C LEU A 43 -17.95 -2.00 -8.81
N SER A 44 -19.24 -1.67 -8.72
CA SER A 44 -20.19 -2.43 -7.90
C SER A 44 -20.39 -3.90 -8.30
N ASN A 45 -19.89 -4.32 -9.47
CA ASN A 45 -19.90 -5.71 -9.94
C ASN A 45 -18.57 -6.46 -9.66
N GLY A 46 -17.59 -5.82 -9.02
CA GLY A 46 -16.29 -6.38 -8.66
C GLY A 46 -15.20 -6.22 -9.71
N MET A 47 -15.47 -5.55 -10.83
CA MET A 47 -14.45 -5.23 -11.84
C MET A 47 -13.56 -4.09 -11.35
N LEU A 48 -12.24 -4.30 -11.33
CA LEU A 48 -11.29 -3.25 -11.03
C LEU A 48 -10.95 -2.49 -12.32
N VAL A 49 -11.20 -1.18 -12.32
CA VAL A 49 -10.92 -0.30 -13.44
C VAL A 49 -9.80 0.66 -13.06
N MET A 50 -8.77 0.70 -13.89
CA MET A 50 -7.75 1.75 -13.87
C MET A 50 -8.16 2.86 -14.82
N VAL A 51 -8.02 4.10 -14.37
CA VAL A 51 -8.25 5.30 -15.18
C VAL A 51 -6.93 6.06 -15.27
N THR A 52 -6.49 6.37 -16.48
CA THR A 52 -5.26 7.14 -16.73
C THR A 52 -5.61 8.46 -17.39
N THR A 53 -4.81 9.50 -17.15
CA THR A 53 -4.81 10.71 -17.98
C THR A 53 -4.03 10.47 -19.27
N GLU A 54 -4.27 11.25 -20.33
CA GLU A 54 -3.46 11.25 -21.57
C GLU A 54 -3.20 12.72 -21.93
N ARG A 55 -1.96 13.10 -22.28
CA ARG A 55 -1.58 14.50 -22.61
C ARG A 55 -0.75 14.62 -23.91
N ASP A 56 -0.79 15.80 -24.52
CA ASP A 56 0.14 16.36 -25.53
C ASP A 56 0.27 15.68 -26.91
N THR A 57 -0.59 14.73 -27.28
CA THR A 57 -0.56 14.07 -28.62
C THR A 57 -1.78 14.33 -29.51
N GLY A 58 -2.64 15.28 -29.15
CA GLY A 58 -3.96 15.44 -29.81
C GLY A 58 -4.97 14.38 -29.38
N HIS A 59 -4.68 13.71 -28.27
CA HIS A 59 -5.53 12.76 -27.57
C HIS A 59 -5.69 13.11 -26.07
N ASP A 60 -5.76 14.40 -25.72
CA ASP A 60 -5.93 14.75 -24.29
C ASP A 60 -7.25 14.19 -23.76
N GLY A 61 -7.22 13.56 -22.59
CA GLY A 61 -8.38 12.84 -22.11
C GLY A 61 -8.13 11.92 -20.93
N ILE A 62 -9.08 11.01 -20.76
CA ILE A 62 -8.95 9.86 -19.86
C ILE A 62 -9.25 8.55 -20.61
N SER A 63 -8.57 7.49 -20.20
CA SER A 63 -8.78 6.13 -20.69
C SER A 63 -9.01 5.16 -19.55
N THR A 64 -9.79 4.11 -19.83
CA THR A 64 -10.14 3.07 -18.86
C THR A 64 -9.59 1.72 -19.27
N PHE A 65 -9.08 0.98 -18.29
CA PHE A 65 -8.49 -0.35 -18.46
C PHE A 65 -9.04 -1.30 -17.39
N GLU A 66 -9.28 -2.56 -17.75
CA GLU A 66 -9.66 -3.59 -16.78
C GLU A 66 -8.39 -4.20 -16.19
N ILE A 67 -8.28 -4.18 -14.86
CA ILE A 67 -7.21 -4.88 -14.16
C ILE A 67 -7.75 -6.19 -13.60
N ASP A 68 -7.01 -7.27 -13.80
CA ASP A 68 -7.31 -8.56 -13.21
C ASP A 68 -7.07 -8.52 -11.70
N ASN A 69 -8.16 -8.33 -10.97
CA ASN A 69 -8.19 -8.33 -9.52
C ASN A 69 -8.63 -9.68 -8.92
N ASP A 70 -8.50 -10.80 -9.64
CA ASP A 70 -8.67 -12.15 -9.07
C ASP A 70 -7.31 -12.74 -8.67
N PRO A 71 -6.92 -12.78 -7.38
CA PRO A 71 -5.65 -13.37 -6.94
C PRO A 71 -5.44 -14.85 -7.27
N ALA A 72 -6.49 -15.58 -7.71
CA ALA A 72 -6.35 -16.94 -8.22
C ALA A 72 -6.00 -16.99 -9.73
N SER A 73 -6.14 -15.88 -10.44
CA SER A 73 -5.85 -15.75 -11.85
C SER A 73 -4.34 -15.77 -12.12
N PRO A 74 -3.87 -16.45 -13.19
CA PRO A 74 -2.47 -16.37 -13.61
C PRO A 74 -2.06 -14.96 -14.05
N THR A 75 -3.03 -14.10 -14.36
CA THR A 75 -2.85 -12.72 -14.81
C THR A 75 -3.20 -11.69 -13.72
N TYR A 76 -3.30 -12.08 -12.43
CA TYR A 76 -3.56 -11.15 -11.34
C TYR A 76 -2.57 -9.98 -11.31
N GLY A 77 -3.11 -8.75 -11.25
CA GLY A 77 -2.39 -7.50 -11.36
C GLY A 77 -2.00 -7.11 -12.78
N GLN A 78 -2.55 -7.78 -13.81
CA GLN A 78 -2.29 -7.44 -15.22
C GLN A 78 -3.51 -6.80 -15.86
N ILE A 79 -3.28 -6.07 -16.95
CA ILE A 79 -4.35 -5.49 -17.74
C ILE A 79 -5.02 -6.63 -18.54
N VAL A 80 -6.32 -6.82 -18.33
CA VAL A 80 -7.11 -7.82 -19.06
C VAL A 80 -7.33 -7.32 -20.49
N ASN A 81 -7.19 -8.21 -21.48
CA ASN A 81 -7.21 -7.96 -22.95
C ASN A 81 -5.91 -7.53 -23.66
N ALA A 82 -4.74 -7.53 -23.02
CA ALA A 82 -3.42 -7.20 -23.64
C ALA A 82 -2.87 -8.23 -24.69
N GLY A 83 -3.73 -8.96 -25.39
CA GLY A 83 -3.35 -9.95 -26.41
C GLY A 83 -3.01 -9.37 -27.79
N ALA A 84 -3.09 -8.06 -27.94
CA ALA A 84 -2.76 -7.29 -29.13
C ALA A 84 -2.15 -5.95 -28.67
N THR A 85 -1.45 -5.24 -29.57
CA THR A 85 -0.73 -3.96 -29.31
C THR A 85 -1.44 -3.08 -28.27
N ASP A 86 -0.73 -2.44 -27.34
CA ASP A 86 -1.27 -1.78 -26.11
C ASP A 86 -2.54 -0.92 -26.31
N ALA A 87 -2.73 -0.36 -27.50
CA ALA A 87 -3.96 0.26 -27.98
C ALA A 87 -5.24 -0.62 -27.96
N ASP A 88 -5.13 -1.94 -27.91
CA ASP A 88 -6.24 -2.90 -27.93
C ASP A 88 -6.76 -3.27 -26.52
N ALA A 89 -6.12 -2.77 -25.45
CA ALA A 89 -6.48 -3.04 -24.06
C ALA A 89 -7.42 -1.99 -23.44
N ILE A 90 -7.57 -0.82 -24.07
CA ILE A 90 -8.50 0.24 -23.62
C ILE A 90 -9.94 -0.27 -23.71
N ILE A 91 -10.70 -0.13 -22.63
CA ILE A 91 -12.15 -0.38 -22.63
C ILE A 91 -12.85 0.76 -23.39
N ASP A 92 -12.59 2.00 -22.97
CA ASP A 92 -13.13 3.22 -23.55
C ASP A 92 -12.25 4.42 -23.19
N SER A 93 -12.36 5.49 -23.99
CA SER A 93 -11.67 6.75 -23.73
C SER A 93 -12.56 7.96 -23.99
N LEU A 94 -12.39 8.98 -23.15
CA LEU A 94 -12.99 10.29 -23.35
C LEU A 94 -11.91 11.27 -23.73
N GLN A 95 -11.95 11.65 -25.00
CA GLN A 95 -11.00 12.54 -25.65
C GLN A 95 -11.56 13.96 -25.70
N THR A 96 -10.70 14.98 -25.84
CA THR A 96 -11.14 16.36 -26.05
C THR A 96 -12.11 16.45 -27.23
N SER A 97 -13.40 16.64 -26.93
CA SER A 97 -14.40 16.93 -27.97
C SER A 97 -14.84 18.40 -27.95
N THR A 98 -14.52 19.12 -26.87
CA THR A 98 -14.75 20.56 -26.67
C THR A 98 -13.83 21.09 -25.56
N GLU A 99 -13.12 22.20 -25.83
CA GLU A 99 -12.41 23.04 -24.84
C GLU A 99 -13.35 23.33 -23.64
N GLY A 100 -12.86 23.14 -22.40
CA GLY A 100 -13.65 23.32 -21.17
C GLY A 100 -14.58 22.16 -20.77
N ALA A 101 -14.36 20.95 -21.29
CA ALA A 101 -15.03 19.74 -20.80
C ALA A 101 -14.38 19.14 -19.54
N GLY A 102 -13.21 19.65 -19.14
CA GLY A 102 -12.45 19.19 -17.98
C GLY A 102 -11.55 17.99 -18.25
N TYR A 103 -11.22 17.74 -19.52
CA TYR A 103 -10.41 16.59 -19.96
C TYR A 103 -9.17 17.04 -20.74
N ASP A 104 -8.76 18.28 -20.54
CA ASP A 104 -7.60 18.88 -21.20
C ASP A 104 -6.53 19.13 -20.13
N GLN A 105 -5.28 18.73 -20.38
CA GLN A 105 -4.15 18.86 -19.45
C GLN A 105 -4.45 18.49 -17.98
N ILE A 106 -4.96 17.28 -17.77
CA ILE A 106 -5.40 16.83 -16.45
C ILE A 106 -4.19 16.63 -15.52
N LEU A 107 -4.17 17.32 -14.37
CA LEU A 107 -3.11 17.18 -13.35
C LEU A 107 -3.47 16.23 -12.20
N ALA A 108 -4.77 16.05 -11.92
CA ALA A 108 -5.22 15.18 -10.84
C ALA A 108 -6.53 14.48 -11.21
N ILE A 109 -6.72 13.27 -10.69
CA ILE A 109 -7.90 12.44 -10.93
C ILE A 109 -8.39 11.80 -9.64
N GLY A 110 -9.71 11.66 -9.51
CA GLY A 110 -10.34 11.00 -8.37
C GLY A 110 -11.53 10.20 -8.82
N ALA A 111 -11.61 8.94 -8.41
CA ALA A 111 -12.68 8.03 -8.79
C ALA A 111 -13.34 7.40 -7.55
N ILE A 112 -14.67 7.28 -7.56
CA ILE A 112 -15.41 6.76 -6.42
C ILE A 112 -16.63 5.95 -6.85
N THR A 113 -16.79 4.76 -6.26
CA THR A 113 -18.00 3.94 -6.37
C THR A 113 -18.91 4.21 -5.19
N LEU A 114 -20.08 4.80 -5.45
CA LEU A 114 -21.03 5.17 -4.42
C LEU A 114 -21.87 3.98 -3.96
N SER A 115 -22.48 4.11 -2.77
CA SER A 115 -23.38 3.09 -2.19
C SER A 115 -24.58 2.68 -3.06
N ASN A 116 -24.97 3.50 -4.05
CA ASN A 116 -26.02 3.16 -5.01
C ASN A 116 -25.52 2.31 -6.21
N GLY A 117 -24.23 2.00 -6.23
CA GLY A 117 -23.55 1.17 -7.22
C GLY A 117 -23.06 1.91 -8.47
N LYS A 118 -23.25 3.23 -8.55
CA LYS A 118 -22.69 4.07 -9.61
C LYS A 118 -21.26 4.48 -9.28
N THR A 119 -20.45 4.60 -10.32
CA THR A 119 -19.05 5.00 -10.21
C THR A 119 -18.81 6.28 -11.01
N TYR A 120 -18.19 7.27 -10.40
CA TYR A 120 -17.87 8.54 -11.04
C TYR A 120 -16.37 8.84 -10.99
N VAL A 121 -15.90 9.59 -11.98
CA VAL A 121 -14.53 10.08 -12.11
C VAL A 121 -14.57 11.59 -12.24
N TYR A 122 -13.66 12.24 -11.52
CA TYR A 122 -13.45 13.68 -11.48
C TYR A 122 -12.02 14.01 -11.89
N THR A 123 -11.84 15.02 -12.73
CA THR A 123 -10.54 15.41 -13.31
C THR A 123 -10.28 16.89 -13.11
N ALA A 124 -9.06 17.25 -12.67
CA ALA A 124 -8.61 18.62 -12.50
C ALA A 124 -7.97 19.14 -13.79
N ASP A 125 -8.64 20.07 -14.48
CA ASP A 125 -8.17 20.74 -15.70
C ASP A 125 -7.88 22.21 -15.36
N PRO A 126 -6.62 22.53 -14.95
CA PRO A 126 -6.24 23.89 -14.55
C PRO A 126 -6.13 24.85 -15.73
N VAL A 127 -6.03 24.35 -16.96
CA VAL A 127 -5.91 25.21 -18.16
C VAL A 127 -7.25 25.86 -18.48
N ASN A 128 -8.34 25.12 -18.26
CA ASN A 128 -9.69 25.56 -18.57
C ASN A 128 -10.54 25.87 -17.32
N ASP A 129 -9.95 25.91 -16.13
CA ASP A 129 -10.64 26.17 -14.85
C ASP A 129 -11.88 25.28 -14.67
N THR A 130 -11.70 23.97 -14.92
CA THR A 130 -12.81 23.01 -15.03
C THR A 130 -12.55 21.75 -14.22
N ILE A 131 -13.60 21.24 -13.55
CA ILE A 131 -13.64 19.86 -13.07
C ILE A 131 -14.42 19.03 -14.09
N GLY A 132 -13.75 18.09 -14.76
CA GLY A 132 -14.40 17.12 -15.63
C GLY A 132 -15.17 16.10 -14.80
N ILE A 133 -16.31 15.63 -15.31
CA ILE A 133 -17.18 14.66 -14.60
C ILE A 133 -17.60 13.57 -15.56
N SER A 134 -17.33 12.31 -15.25
CA SER A 134 -17.82 11.17 -16.04
C SER A 134 -18.33 10.03 -15.15
N GLU A 135 -19.25 9.22 -15.69
CA GLU A 135 -19.69 7.95 -15.08
C GLU A 135 -18.90 6.80 -15.72
N ILE A 136 -18.34 5.90 -14.91
CA ILE A 136 -17.84 4.60 -15.37
C ILE A 136 -19.02 3.63 -15.31
N ASN A 137 -19.44 3.15 -16.47
CA ASN A 137 -20.50 2.16 -16.59
C ASN A 137 -20.05 0.80 -16.07
N SER A 138 -21.00 -0.10 -15.80
CA SER A 138 -20.69 -1.45 -15.28
C SER A 138 -19.81 -2.33 -16.19
N ASP A 139 -19.63 -1.94 -17.46
CA ASP A 139 -18.74 -2.59 -18.42
C ASP A 139 -17.40 -1.86 -18.60
N GLY A 140 -17.12 -0.86 -17.76
CA GLY A 140 -15.90 -0.05 -17.77
C GLY A 140 -15.94 1.11 -18.75
N THR A 141 -16.95 1.18 -19.62
CA THR A 141 -17.07 2.29 -20.59
C THR A 141 -17.41 3.61 -19.93
N LEU A 142 -17.03 4.72 -20.55
CA LEU A 142 -17.18 6.06 -20.00
C LEU A 142 -18.43 6.75 -20.52
N THR A 143 -19.04 7.59 -19.70
CA THR A 143 -20.09 8.51 -20.10
C THR A 143 -19.78 9.90 -19.57
N ALA A 144 -19.41 10.80 -20.47
CA ALA A 144 -19.18 12.20 -20.13
C ALA A 144 -20.46 12.85 -19.58
N LEU A 145 -20.32 13.56 -18.48
CA LEU A 145 -21.37 14.32 -17.83
C LEU A 145 -21.05 15.82 -17.91
N PRO A 146 -22.00 16.72 -17.61
CA PRO A 146 -21.69 18.15 -17.57
C PRO A 146 -20.65 18.43 -16.48
N GLY A 147 -19.45 18.87 -16.90
CA GLY A 147 -18.40 19.32 -15.98
C GLY A 147 -18.79 20.57 -15.19
N LEU A 148 -18.01 20.88 -14.16
CA LEU A 148 -18.15 22.11 -13.36
C LEU A 148 -17.12 23.13 -13.84
N THR A 149 -17.57 24.35 -14.18
CA THR A 149 -16.72 25.47 -14.59
C THR A 149 -16.93 26.66 -13.65
N SER A 150 -15.87 27.26 -13.13
CA SER A 150 -15.94 28.50 -12.34
C SER A 150 -14.65 29.29 -12.52
N THR A 151 -14.74 30.51 -13.07
CA THR A 151 -13.55 31.38 -13.25
C THR A 151 -13.17 32.14 -11.97
N VAL A 152 -13.72 31.73 -10.82
CA VAL A 152 -13.43 32.29 -9.51
C VAL A 152 -12.89 31.16 -8.65
N ASP A 153 -13.73 30.16 -8.39
CA ASP A 153 -13.40 29.09 -7.43
C ASP A 153 -12.56 27.94 -8.03
N LEU A 154 -12.47 27.86 -9.37
CA LEU A 154 -11.68 26.84 -10.08
C LEU A 154 -10.46 27.41 -10.82
N ASP A 155 -9.98 28.62 -10.48
CA ASP A 155 -8.80 29.24 -11.10
C ASP A 155 -7.55 28.36 -10.91
N GLN A 156 -7.13 27.69 -11.98
CA GLN A 156 -6.03 26.72 -11.98
C GLN A 156 -6.13 25.63 -10.91
N VAL A 157 -7.24 24.87 -10.89
CA VAL A 157 -7.34 23.68 -10.05
C VAL A 157 -6.35 22.61 -10.50
N ALA A 158 -5.32 22.42 -9.68
CA ALA A 158 -4.23 21.47 -9.93
C ALA A 158 -4.38 20.20 -9.09
N GLY A 159 -4.98 20.29 -7.90
CA GLY A 159 -5.19 19.16 -6.99
C GLY A 159 -6.66 18.88 -6.73
N LEU A 160 -7.02 17.60 -6.67
CA LEU A 160 -8.32 17.16 -6.15
C LEU A 160 -8.19 15.82 -5.42
N THR A 161 -9.10 15.57 -4.49
CA THR A 161 -9.24 14.28 -3.80
C THR A 161 -10.72 13.94 -3.65
N VAL A 162 -11.03 12.65 -3.58
CA VAL A 162 -12.39 12.13 -3.39
C VAL A 162 -12.45 11.33 -2.09
N MET A 163 -13.49 11.56 -1.29
CA MET A 163 -13.62 10.86 0.00
C MET A 163 -15.08 10.66 0.40
N GLU A 164 -15.33 9.68 1.28
CA GLU A 164 -16.63 9.46 1.91
C GLU A 164 -16.59 9.73 3.41
N VAL A 165 -17.49 10.60 3.89
CA VAL A 165 -17.63 10.89 5.33
C VAL A 165 -19.07 10.68 5.74
N GLY A 166 -19.28 9.78 6.71
CA GLY A 166 -20.62 9.45 7.20
C GLY A 166 -21.56 8.89 6.13
N GLY A 167 -21.01 8.26 5.08
CA GLY A 167 -21.76 7.68 3.95
C GLY A 167 -22.19 8.70 2.88
N ASN A 168 -21.68 9.93 2.94
CA ASN A 168 -21.82 10.93 1.89
C ASN A 168 -20.46 11.13 1.20
N ALA A 169 -20.46 11.29 -0.12
CA ALA A 169 -19.26 11.42 -0.92
C ALA A 169 -19.01 12.88 -1.32
N PHE A 170 -17.73 13.26 -1.32
CA PHE A 170 -17.28 14.62 -1.59
C PHE A 170 -16.10 14.63 -2.56
N VAL A 171 -16.02 15.69 -3.36
CA VAL A 171 -14.80 16.12 -4.04
C VAL A 171 -14.26 17.29 -3.25
N ILE A 172 -12.98 17.28 -2.91
CA ILE A 172 -12.30 18.46 -2.37
C ILE A 172 -11.23 18.88 -3.36
N THR A 173 -11.22 20.15 -3.73
CA THR A 173 -10.28 20.70 -4.71
C THR A 173 -9.41 21.76 -4.09
N ARG A 174 -8.23 21.89 -4.68
CA ARG A 174 -7.28 22.97 -4.43
C ARG A 174 -7.00 23.70 -5.73
N SER A 175 -7.42 24.97 -5.77
CA SER A 175 -7.08 25.92 -6.84
C SER A 175 -5.79 26.66 -6.49
N THR A 176 -5.44 27.73 -7.20
CA THR A 176 -4.35 28.61 -6.74
C THR A 176 -4.74 29.30 -5.44
N ASP A 177 -5.99 29.75 -5.32
CA ASP A 177 -6.45 30.68 -4.28
C ASP A 177 -7.35 30.03 -3.22
N ASP A 178 -7.99 28.91 -3.55
CA ASP A 178 -9.10 28.38 -2.77
C ASP A 178 -8.94 26.89 -2.44
N ILE A 179 -9.58 26.50 -1.34
CA ILE A 179 -9.86 25.10 -1.00
C ILE A 179 -11.37 24.95 -0.90
N VAL A 180 -11.93 24.06 -1.71
CA VAL A 180 -13.38 23.95 -1.87
C VAL A 180 -13.82 22.51 -1.71
N SER A 181 -14.90 22.31 -0.95
CA SER A 181 -15.59 21.03 -0.81
C SER A 181 -16.89 21.03 -1.60
N TYR A 182 -17.10 19.98 -2.39
CA TYR A 182 -18.31 19.77 -3.16
C TYR A 182 -18.96 18.45 -2.75
N ALA A 183 -20.26 18.51 -2.42
CA ALA A 183 -21.08 17.32 -2.27
C ALA A 183 -21.38 16.71 -3.64
N ILE A 184 -21.20 15.40 -3.75
CA ILE A 184 -21.54 14.63 -4.96
C ILE A 184 -23.03 14.28 -4.92
N ASP A 185 -23.79 14.61 -5.97
CA ASP A 185 -25.13 14.08 -6.19
C ASP A 185 -25.03 12.59 -6.59
N PRO A 186 -25.51 11.65 -5.76
CA PRO A 186 -25.34 10.24 -6.07
C PRO A 186 -26.02 9.79 -7.36
N ALA A 187 -27.09 10.46 -7.79
CA ALA A 187 -27.84 10.07 -8.99
C ALA A 187 -27.20 10.58 -10.28
N THR A 188 -26.53 11.73 -10.23
CA THR A 188 -26.05 12.44 -11.42
C THR A 188 -24.54 12.62 -11.49
N GLY A 189 -23.82 12.42 -10.39
CA GLY A 189 -22.38 12.71 -10.29
C GLY A 189 -22.06 14.20 -10.17
N GLY A 190 -23.08 15.08 -10.29
CA GLY A 190 -22.90 16.52 -10.26
C GLY A 190 -22.44 17.04 -8.91
N LEU A 191 -21.71 18.16 -8.93
CA LEU A 191 -21.07 18.76 -7.77
C LEU A 191 -21.88 19.95 -7.26
N THR A 192 -22.05 20.04 -5.94
CA THR A 192 -22.63 21.21 -5.26
C THR A 192 -21.68 21.69 -4.17
N GLU A 193 -21.24 22.94 -4.27
CA GLU A 193 -20.36 23.56 -3.28
C GLU A 193 -20.99 23.55 -1.88
N VAL A 194 -20.18 23.24 -0.87
CA VAL A 194 -20.59 23.15 0.54
C VAL A 194 -19.81 24.13 1.40
N THR A 195 -18.48 24.09 1.33
CA THR A 195 -17.58 24.95 2.08
C THR A 195 -16.43 25.37 1.19
N GLU A 196 -16.10 26.65 1.28
CA GLU A 196 -15.05 27.31 0.53
C GLU A 196 -14.20 28.12 1.52
N PHE A 197 -12.89 28.00 1.38
CA PHE A 197 -11.92 28.88 2.02
C PHE A 197 -11.25 29.69 0.90
N THR A 198 -11.25 31.03 0.99
CA THR A 198 -10.75 31.92 -0.09
C THR A 198 -9.64 32.85 0.34
N SER A 199 -8.72 33.19 -0.59
CA SER A 199 -7.66 34.18 -0.36
C SER A 199 -8.15 35.65 -0.40
N ASP A 200 -9.38 35.90 -0.86
CA ASP A 200 -9.91 37.24 -1.19
C ASP A 200 -10.53 38.03 -0.01
N GLY A 201 -10.62 37.42 1.17
CA GLY A 201 -11.01 38.06 2.42
C GLY A 201 -12.50 38.31 2.59
N THR A 202 -13.38 37.62 1.86
CA THR A 202 -14.83 37.83 1.95
C THR A 202 -15.58 36.80 2.83
N THR A 203 -15.03 35.60 3.06
CA THR A 203 -15.47 34.62 4.09
C THR A 203 -14.28 33.72 4.47
N GLU A 204 -14.00 33.51 5.76
CA GLU A 204 -12.82 32.76 6.30
C GLU A 204 -11.51 32.96 5.50
N SER A 205 -11.02 34.20 5.52
CA SER A 205 -9.85 34.72 4.77
C SER A 205 -8.57 33.88 4.89
N LEU A 206 -8.14 33.28 3.77
CA LEU A 206 -6.87 32.62 3.52
C LEU A 206 -5.77 33.57 3.02
N THR A 207 -5.76 34.85 3.44
CA THR A 207 -4.92 35.93 2.87
C THR A 207 -3.40 35.66 2.83
N ASP A 208 -2.92 34.57 3.44
CA ASP A 208 -1.53 34.10 3.43
C ASP A 208 -1.32 32.70 2.79
N LEU A 209 -2.35 32.02 2.23
CA LEU A 209 -2.13 30.86 1.33
C LEU A 209 -1.49 31.26 -0.01
N ALA A 210 -1.52 32.56 -0.32
CA ALA A 210 -0.90 33.14 -1.50
C ALA A 210 0.63 33.29 -1.30
N GLY A 211 1.32 32.16 -1.22
CA GLY A 211 2.73 32.07 -1.64
C GLY A 211 2.86 32.41 -3.12
N GLU A 212 4.07 32.77 -3.57
CA GLU A 212 4.32 33.27 -4.93
C GLU A 212 3.66 32.38 -6.02
N SER A 213 2.90 33.03 -6.91
CA SER A 213 2.18 32.42 -8.06
C SER A 213 2.94 31.29 -8.77
N GLY A 214 2.26 30.15 -8.96
CA GLY A 214 2.46 29.24 -10.10
C GLY A 214 3.18 27.90 -9.87
N ALA A 215 3.00 27.20 -8.74
CA ALA A 215 3.55 25.85 -8.50
C ALA A 215 2.55 24.98 -7.71
N PRO A 216 2.61 23.63 -7.82
CA PRO A 216 1.55 22.73 -7.37
C PRO A 216 1.24 22.87 -5.88
N THR A 217 -0.05 22.71 -5.59
CA THR A 217 -0.61 22.74 -4.24
C THR A 217 -1.19 21.36 -4.01
N MET A 218 -0.61 20.62 -3.08
CA MET A 218 -1.12 19.29 -2.76
C MET A 218 -2.51 19.42 -2.14
N ILE A 219 -3.34 18.42 -2.35
CA ILE A 219 -4.49 18.17 -1.47
C ILE A 219 -4.71 16.68 -1.35
N GLU A 220 -4.89 16.21 -0.11
CA GLU A 220 -5.16 14.80 0.13
C GLU A 220 -6.22 14.63 1.22
N GLY A 221 -7.11 13.68 1.01
CA GLY A 221 -8.29 13.43 1.82
C GLY A 221 -8.30 12.02 2.39
N PHE A 222 -8.62 11.87 3.67
CA PHE A 222 -8.65 10.57 4.33
C PHE A 222 -9.78 10.49 5.35
N THR A 223 -10.45 9.34 5.41
CA THR A 223 -11.43 9.06 6.47
C THR A 223 -10.91 7.90 7.30
N ASP A 224 -10.71 8.15 8.59
CA ASP A 224 -10.19 7.15 9.51
C ASP A 224 -11.23 6.05 9.85
N SER A 225 -10.79 5.02 10.56
CA SER A 225 -11.66 3.92 10.99
C SER A 225 -12.74 4.34 11.99
N ALA A 226 -12.58 5.50 12.63
CA ALA A 226 -13.60 6.10 13.48
C ALA A 226 -14.66 6.89 12.68
N GLY A 227 -14.45 7.08 11.38
CA GLY A 227 -15.33 7.83 10.48
C GLY A 227 -15.12 9.34 10.53
N GLN A 228 -14.02 9.81 11.09
CA GLN A 228 -13.59 11.20 11.04
C GLN A 228 -12.86 11.46 9.72
N GLY A 229 -13.34 12.46 8.97
CA GLY A 229 -12.66 12.90 7.76
C GLY A 229 -11.61 13.97 8.07
N PHE A 230 -10.46 13.83 7.43
CA PHE A 230 -9.33 14.75 7.43
C PHE A 230 -9.00 15.17 6.01
N VAL A 231 -8.59 16.42 5.84
CA VAL A 231 -8.03 16.94 4.59
C VAL A 231 -6.75 17.66 4.95
N VAL A 232 -5.68 17.37 4.21
CA VAL A 232 -4.45 18.15 4.24
C VAL A 232 -4.24 18.85 2.92
N SER A 233 -3.64 20.03 2.98
CA SER A 233 -3.25 20.76 1.78
C SER A 233 -1.98 21.56 2.06
N SER A 234 -1.24 21.91 1.01
CA SER A 234 -0.02 22.70 1.08
C SER A 234 -0.11 23.98 0.25
N ASP A 235 0.84 24.88 0.50
CA ASP A 235 1.19 25.95 -0.43
C ASP A 235 2.63 25.79 -0.95
N PRO A 236 2.99 26.51 -2.03
CA PRO A 236 4.34 26.46 -2.59
C PRO A 236 5.45 26.98 -1.64
N SER A 237 5.08 27.65 -0.55
CA SER A 237 6.02 28.14 0.46
C SER A 237 6.44 27.07 1.46
N GLY A 238 5.78 25.91 1.44
CA GLY A 238 6.03 24.80 2.37
C GLY A 238 5.12 24.83 3.60
N ALA A 239 4.07 25.65 3.61
CA ALA A 239 3.05 25.60 4.66
C ALA A 239 2.15 24.37 4.48
N LEU A 240 1.76 23.75 5.59
CA LEU A 240 0.87 22.59 5.62
C LEU A 240 -0.37 22.92 6.47
N TYR A 241 -1.55 22.68 5.90
CA TYR A 241 -2.84 22.97 6.50
C TYR A 241 -3.59 21.68 6.81
N LEU A 242 -4.25 21.62 7.98
CA LEU A 242 -5.11 20.52 8.38
C LEU A 242 -6.54 20.99 8.50
N PHE A 243 -7.47 20.22 7.95
CA PHE A 243 -8.90 20.42 8.09
C PHE A 243 -9.55 19.13 8.57
N THR A 244 -10.62 19.26 9.34
CA THR A 244 -11.61 18.19 9.48
C THR A 244 -12.75 18.44 8.52
N ILE A 245 -13.35 17.39 7.99
CA ILE A 245 -14.59 17.46 7.23
C ILE A 245 -15.63 16.57 7.91
N ASP A 246 -16.85 17.09 8.05
CA ASP A 246 -17.96 16.34 8.64
C ASP A 246 -18.85 15.69 7.56
N SER A 247 -19.81 14.87 8.00
CA SER A 247 -20.73 14.18 7.08
C SER A 247 -21.64 15.10 6.25
N SER A 248 -21.68 16.41 6.54
CA SER A 248 -22.40 17.38 5.71
C SER A 248 -21.53 17.95 4.58
N GLY A 249 -20.23 17.65 4.59
CA GLY A 249 -19.22 18.25 3.72
C GLY A 249 -18.67 19.55 4.29
N THR A 250 -19.06 19.94 5.50
CA THR A 250 -18.58 21.18 6.10
C THR A 250 -17.15 20.96 6.58
N MET A 251 -16.22 21.71 6.00
CA MET A 251 -14.82 21.71 6.40
C MET A 251 -14.59 22.71 7.54
N ALA A 252 -13.71 22.34 8.47
CA ALA A 252 -13.28 23.19 9.57
C ALA A 252 -11.76 23.11 9.71
N PHE A 253 -11.11 24.26 9.59
CA PHE A 253 -9.67 24.38 9.77
C PHE A 253 -9.26 23.98 11.20
N GLN A 254 -8.19 23.19 11.31
CA GLN A 254 -7.61 22.75 12.57
C GLN A 254 -6.30 23.51 12.80
N ASN A 255 -6.15 24.11 13.98
CA ASN A 255 -4.93 24.82 14.36
C ASN A 255 -3.77 23.82 14.47
N ALA A 256 -2.85 23.87 13.49
CA ALA A 256 -1.91 22.78 13.19
C ALA A 256 -0.51 22.93 13.82
N ARG A 257 -0.38 23.59 14.98
CA ARG A 257 0.94 23.76 15.62
C ARG A 257 1.36 22.49 16.37
N GLY A 258 2.52 21.94 16.03
CA GLY A 258 3.08 20.72 16.63
C GLY A 258 4.23 20.91 17.62
N ASP A 259 4.34 22.07 18.29
CA ASP A 259 5.57 22.47 19.00
C ASP A 259 5.41 22.88 20.48
N ASP A 260 4.28 22.58 21.14
CA ASP A 260 4.03 22.91 22.55
C ASP A 260 4.09 24.43 22.89
N GLN A 261 4.11 25.35 21.91
CA GLN A 261 4.00 26.79 22.17
C GLN A 261 2.56 27.13 22.59
N ALA A 262 2.43 27.80 23.75
CA ALA A 262 1.15 28.17 24.33
C ALA A 262 0.39 29.20 23.46
N GLY A 263 -0.40 28.70 22.50
CA GLY A 263 -1.15 29.50 21.54
C GLY A 263 -2.52 28.95 21.17
N ALA A 264 -3.15 28.12 22.03
CA ALA A 264 -4.46 27.49 21.84
C ALA A 264 -5.68 28.46 21.70
N GLY A 265 -5.46 29.71 21.30
CA GLY A 265 -6.50 30.71 21.01
C GLY A 265 -6.29 31.44 19.69
N GLU A 266 -5.42 30.92 18.82
CA GLU A 266 -5.16 31.45 17.48
C GLU A 266 -6.06 30.68 16.49
N THR A 267 -6.87 31.42 15.73
CA THR A 267 -7.83 30.92 14.73
C THR A 267 -7.56 31.56 13.37
N ASP A 268 -6.35 32.04 13.14
CA ASP A 268 -5.93 32.77 11.96
C ASP A 268 -5.00 31.89 11.12
N LEU A 269 -5.40 31.67 9.87
CA LEU A 269 -4.65 30.91 8.87
C LEU A 269 -3.31 31.58 8.56
N SER A 270 -3.18 32.88 8.87
CA SER A 270 -2.03 33.74 8.58
C SER A 270 -0.74 33.45 9.39
N SER A 271 -0.74 32.46 10.28
CA SER A 271 0.43 32.13 11.10
C SER A 271 0.77 30.65 11.18
N ASN A 272 0.20 29.83 10.29
CA ASN A 272 0.35 28.38 10.26
C ASN A 272 1.51 27.88 9.37
N ASP A 273 2.56 28.68 9.23
CA ASP A 273 3.79 28.28 8.56
C ASP A 273 4.62 27.36 9.48
N LEU A 274 4.44 26.04 9.31
CA LEU A 274 5.21 25.02 10.02
C LEU A 274 6.71 25.03 9.68
N SER A 275 7.11 25.59 8.53
CA SER A 275 8.51 25.69 8.12
C SER A 275 9.30 26.68 9.00
N GLY A 276 8.62 27.71 9.53
CA GLY A 276 9.18 28.73 10.42
C GLY A 276 9.28 28.32 11.90
N ASP A 277 8.46 27.36 12.34
CA ASP A 277 8.35 26.93 13.75
C ASP A 277 9.21 25.69 14.08
N LEU A 278 9.80 25.03 13.07
CA LEU A 278 10.77 23.95 13.26
C LEU A 278 12.19 24.51 13.47
N ILE A 279 12.96 23.93 14.40
CA ILE A 279 14.21 24.50 14.98
C ILE A 279 15.33 24.77 13.93
N ALA A 280 15.16 24.38 12.66
CA ALA A 280 15.98 24.83 11.54
C ALA A 280 15.22 24.73 10.19
N PRO A 281 14.92 25.86 9.50
CA PRO A 281 14.27 25.89 8.17
C PRO A 281 15.02 25.14 7.05
N ALA A 282 16.28 24.78 7.27
CA ALA A 282 17.08 23.97 6.33
C ALA A 282 17.00 22.46 6.62
N GLN A 283 16.06 22.05 7.48
CA GLN A 283 15.88 20.68 7.99
C GLN A 283 14.39 20.37 8.21
N THR A 284 13.46 21.05 7.54
CA THR A 284 12.03 20.90 7.81
C THR A 284 11.37 19.79 7.03
N GLY A 285 11.96 19.36 5.91
CA GLY A 285 11.35 18.39 5.00
C GLY A 285 9.97 18.84 4.50
N LEU A 286 9.82 20.16 4.30
CA LEU A 286 8.57 20.87 4.02
C LEU A 286 8.88 22.06 3.09
N LEU A 287 9.51 21.79 1.96
CA LEU A 287 9.75 22.78 0.90
C LEU A 287 9.25 22.23 -0.43
N GLY A 288 8.43 23.02 -1.14
CA GLY A 288 7.80 22.59 -2.39
C GLY A 288 7.07 21.26 -2.20
N ILE A 289 6.18 21.23 -1.21
CA ILE A 289 5.43 20.05 -0.82
C ILE A 289 4.49 19.66 -1.96
N ASP A 290 4.69 18.47 -2.51
CA ASP A 290 3.98 18.01 -3.70
C ASP A 290 3.01 16.86 -3.38
N THR A 291 3.38 15.99 -2.43
CA THR A 291 2.62 14.76 -2.16
C THR A 291 2.52 14.39 -0.69
N ALA A 292 1.37 13.82 -0.34
CA ALA A 292 1.06 13.35 1.00
C ALA A 292 0.32 12.03 0.93
N ALA A 293 0.56 11.17 1.92
CA ALA A 293 -0.19 9.94 2.08
C ALA A 293 -0.62 9.77 3.53
N PHE A 294 -1.88 9.41 3.74
CA PHE A 294 -2.37 9.05 5.06
C PHE A 294 -2.14 7.57 5.37
N ALA A 295 -2.04 7.26 6.66
CA ALA A 295 -2.10 5.90 7.17
C ALA A 295 -2.78 5.86 8.53
N GLU A 296 -3.57 4.82 8.78
CA GLU A 296 -3.92 4.44 10.15
C GLU A 296 -3.02 3.29 10.59
N ILE A 297 -2.21 3.53 11.63
CA ILE A 297 -1.23 2.56 12.14
C ILE A 297 -1.46 2.38 13.63
N ASP A 298 -1.76 1.15 14.04
CA ASP A 298 -2.03 0.80 15.43
C ASP A 298 -3.15 1.64 16.09
N GLY A 299 -4.12 2.10 15.29
CA GLY A 299 -5.27 2.89 15.72
C GLY A 299 -5.03 4.39 15.82
N GLU A 300 -3.88 4.87 15.35
CA GLU A 300 -3.53 6.29 15.28
C GLU A 300 -3.43 6.74 13.81
N THR A 301 -3.85 7.97 13.52
CA THR A 301 -3.80 8.54 12.17
C THR A 301 -2.49 9.28 11.94
N TYR A 302 -1.81 8.97 10.85
CA TYR A 302 -0.55 9.59 10.43
C TYR A 302 -0.70 10.19 9.03
N VAL A 303 0.09 11.22 8.77
CA VAL A 303 0.31 11.76 7.42
C VAL A 303 1.81 11.83 7.15
N PHE A 304 2.20 11.31 6.00
CA PHE A 304 3.53 11.39 5.41
C PHE A 304 3.49 12.50 4.37
N VAL A 305 4.46 13.41 4.40
CA VAL A 305 4.50 14.60 3.53
C VAL A 305 5.88 14.70 2.92
N ALA A 306 5.95 14.97 1.61
CA ALA A 306 7.20 15.11 0.87
C ALA A 306 7.05 16.06 -0.32
N GLY A 307 8.19 16.39 -0.94
CA GLY A 307 8.26 17.26 -2.11
C GLY A 307 9.69 17.49 -2.58
N THR A 308 9.96 18.72 -3.03
CA THR A 308 11.21 19.11 -3.71
C THR A 308 12.49 19.11 -2.86
N ASP A 309 12.42 18.86 -1.56
CA ASP A 309 13.58 18.85 -0.66
C ASP A 309 14.14 17.45 -0.33
N ASP A 310 13.65 16.42 -1.03
CA ASP A 310 14.14 15.04 -0.97
C ASP A 310 13.85 14.33 0.37
N ASP A 311 13.06 14.96 1.25
CA ASP A 311 12.79 14.50 2.61
C ASP A 311 11.34 13.98 2.73
N VAL A 312 11.12 13.05 3.68
CA VAL A 312 9.76 12.68 4.13
C VAL A 312 9.59 13.09 5.59
N THR A 313 8.61 13.96 5.83
CA THR A 313 8.20 14.40 7.16
C THR A 313 6.94 13.65 7.59
N ILE A 314 6.89 13.21 8.86
CA ILE A 314 5.82 12.33 9.36
C ILE A 314 5.17 12.96 10.58
N PHE A 315 3.87 13.22 10.45
CA PHE A 315 3.03 13.73 11.54
C PHE A 315 2.02 12.68 11.98
N ARG A 316 1.78 12.60 13.29
CA ARG A 316 0.58 11.98 13.86
C ARG A 316 -0.48 13.06 14.03
N ILE A 317 -1.73 12.74 13.75
CA ILE A 317 -2.87 13.62 14.00
C ILE A 317 -3.46 13.24 15.36
N ASP A 318 -3.29 14.13 16.34
CA ASP A 318 -3.72 13.90 17.71
C ASP A 318 -5.03 14.62 18.03
N ASP A 319 -5.94 13.93 18.71
CA ASP A 319 -7.11 14.55 19.31
C ASP A 319 -6.71 15.41 20.52
N ASN A 320 -7.28 16.59 20.66
CA ASN A 320 -7.09 17.45 21.82
C ASN A 320 -5.62 17.79 22.14
N ALA A 321 -4.73 17.84 21.14
CA ALA A 321 -3.28 18.04 21.30
C ALA A 321 -2.90 19.20 22.26
N PHE A 322 -3.79 20.21 22.42
CA PHE A 322 -3.60 21.37 23.29
C PHE A 322 -4.73 21.64 24.30
N GLY A 323 -5.51 20.61 24.67
CA GLY A 323 -6.54 20.71 25.72
C GLY A 323 -7.86 21.38 25.29
N GLY A 324 -8.16 21.37 23.98
CA GLY A 324 -9.44 21.76 23.37
C GLY A 324 -10.17 20.56 22.75
N SER A 325 -11.09 20.78 21.81
CA SER A 325 -11.80 19.75 21.03
C SER A 325 -11.34 19.68 19.56
N ASN A 326 -10.10 20.09 19.30
CA ASN A 326 -9.52 20.22 17.96
C ASN A 326 -8.43 19.17 17.74
N TYR A 327 -8.14 18.89 16.48
CA TYR A 327 -7.01 18.06 16.06
C TYR A 327 -5.77 18.92 15.84
N GLY A 328 -4.58 18.30 15.90
CA GLY A 328 -3.32 18.96 15.57
C GLY A 328 -2.26 17.97 15.11
N PHE A 329 -1.25 18.47 14.41
CA PHE A 329 -0.09 17.67 14.03
C PHE A 329 0.89 17.54 15.19
N THR A 330 1.35 16.32 15.43
CA THR A 330 2.51 16.03 16.26
C THR A 330 3.60 15.47 15.37
N LEU A 331 4.76 16.13 15.29
CA LEU A 331 5.91 15.61 14.55
C LEU A 331 6.43 14.34 15.25
N VAL A 332 6.41 13.22 14.53
CA VAL A 332 6.77 11.90 15.08
C VAL A 332 7.91 11.22 14.32
N GLY A 333 8.27 11.71 13.14
CA GLY A 333 9.39 11.19 12.38
C GLY A 333 9.77 12.14 11.26
N GLN A 334 11.02 12.04 10.83
CA GLN A 334 11.54 12.70 9.65
C GLN A 334 12.65 11.82 9.09
N GLN A 335 12.70 11.74 7.77
CA GLN A 335 13.73 10.98 7.07
C GLN A 335 14.28 11.81 5.92
N ASP A 336 15.55 12.17 6.04
CA ASP A 336 16.17 13.12 5.13
C ASP A 336 16.84 12.42 3.92
N ASN A 337 16.86 13.11 2.78
CA ASN A 337 17.57 12.75 1.53
C ASN A 337 17.25 11.31 1.07
N ILE A 338 15.97 10.98 0.95
CA ILE A 338 15.50 9.67 0.51
C ILE A 338 15.75 9.47 -0.98
N THR A 339 15.20 10.37 -1.81
CA THR A 339 15.34 10.40 -3.27
C THR A 339 15.16 11.82 -3.76
N THR A 340 15.60 12.10 -4.99
CA THR A 340 15.48 13.43 -5.59
C THR A 340 14.04 13.70 -6.00
N ASP A 341 13.49 14.82 -5.51
CA ASP A 341 12.16 15.38 -5.83
C ASP A 341 11.02 14.35 -5.72
N ILE A 342 10.36 14.31 -4.56
CA ILE A 342 9.35 13.30 -4.27
C ILE A 342 7.98 13.80 -4.74
N SER A 343 7.49 13.29 -5.86
CA SER A 343 6.20 13.66 -6.47
C SER A 343 5.05 12.74 -6.03
N ALA A 344 5.32 11.51 -5.58
CA ALA A 344 4.26 10.57 -5.19
C ALA A 344 4.56 9.77 -3.91
N LEU A 345 3.57 9.71 -3.02
CA LEU A 345 3.60 8.86 -1.83
C LEU A 345 2.36 7.97 -1.79
N GLN A 346 2.55 6.71 -1.42
CA GLN A 346 1.43 5.81 -1.12
C GLN A 346 1.78 4.88 0.04
N VAL A 347 0.89 4.80 1.03
CA VAL A 347 1.02 3.82 2.12
C VAL A 347 0.32 2.54 1.73
N ILE A 348 1.05 1.43 1.82
CA ILE A 348 0.56 0.08 1.57
C ILE A 348 0.56 -0.68 2.88
N THR A 349 -0.62 -1.04 3.35
CA THR A 349 -0.75 -1.96 4.49
C THR A 349 -0.93 -3.39 3.98
N THR A 350 0.08 -4.22 4.23
CA THR A 350 0.03 -5.63 3.85
C THR A 350 -1.03 -6.39 4.64
N SER A 351 -1.47 -7.56 4.14
CA SER A 351 -2.31 -8.48 4.93
C SER A 351 -1.66 -8.95 6.24
N ALA A 352 -0.35 -8.73 6.38
CA ALA A 352 0.42 -9.05 7.56
C ALA A 352 0.36 -7.93 8.63
N GLY A 353 -0.29 -6.79 8.34
CA GLY A 353 -0.30 -5.57 9.15
C GLY A 353 0.99 -4.77 9.09
N ASP A 354 1.88 -5.09 8.16
CA ASP A 354 3.07 -4.27 7.92
C ASP A 354 2.71 -3.10 7.01
N ASN A 355 3.17 -1.91 7.38
CA ASN A 355 3.01 -0.68 6.60
C ASN A 355 4.30 -0.42 5.82
N ILE A 356 4.14 -0.15 4.54
CA ILE A 356 5.20 0.15 3.59
C ILE A 356 4.87 1.51 3.00
N LEU A 357 5.86 2.38 2.90
CA LEU A 357 5.75 3.61 2.12
C LEU A 357 6.34 3.34 0.74
N ALA A 358 5.53 3.49 -0.30
CA ALA A 358 5.98 3.65 -1.68
C ALA A 358 6.27 5.14 -1.92
N ILE A 359 7.41 5.43 -2.54
CA ILE A 359 7.98 6.77 -2.73
C ILE A 359 8.41 6.88 -4.18
N GLY A 360 7.62 7.60 -4.97
CA GLY A 360 7.90 8.00 -6.34
C GLY A 360 8.61 9.35 -6.38
N GLY A 361 9.41 9.58 -7.41
CA GLY A 361 10.07 10.85 -7.63
C GLY A 361 10.69 10.92 -9.03
N GLU A 362 11.31 12.05 -9.34
CA GLU A 362 11.55 12.48 -10.73
C GLU A 362 12.76 11.86 -11.46
N GLN A 363 13.66 11.22 -10.71
CA GLN A 363 14.96 10.81 -11.27
C GLN A 363 15.39 9.40 -10.89
N GLN A 364 14.50 8.58 -10.34
CA GLN A 364 14.81 7.23 -9.86
C GLN A 364 13.58 6.32 -9.88
N GLY A 365 13.87 5.01 -9.96
CA GLY A 365 12.87 3.96 -9.78
C GLY A 365 12.04 4.12 -8.50
N LEU A 366 10.80 3.65 -8.53
CA LEU A 366 9.89 3.65 -7.38
C LEU A 366 10.50 2.93 -6.18
N LEU A 367 10.69 3.67 -5.08
CA LEU A 367 11.30 3.20 -3.85
C LEU A 367 10.23 2.72 -2.87
N PHE A 368 10.49 1.59 -2.23
CA PHE A 368 9.65 1.06 -1.18
C PHE A 368 10.44 0.92 0.10
N THR A 369 9.93 1.43 1.21
CA THR A 369 10.58 1.37 2.52
C THR A 369 9.59 1.00 3.63
N GLN A 370 10.05 0.29 4.65
CA GLN A 370 9.19 -0.14 5.75
C GLN A 370 8.96 1.00 6.74
N ILE A 371 7.69 1.19 7.12
CA ILE A 371 7.29 2.07 8.21
C ILE A 371 7.32 1.29 9.53
N THR A 372 8.05 1.80 10.52
CA THR A 372 8.08 1.27 11.88
C THR A 372 7.71 2.34 12.89
N VAL A 373 6.75 2.03 13.75
CA VAL A 373 6.32 2.88 14.87
C VAL A 373 6.84 2.27 16.18
N ASP A 374 7.53 3.07 16.99
CA ASP A 374 7.88 2.69 18.36
C ASP A 374 6.61 2.82 19.22
N PRO A 375 6.07 1.72 19.78
CA PRO A 375 4.80 1.74 20.51
C PRO A 375 4.89 2.43 21.87
N VAL A 376 6.09 2.79 22.35
CA VAL A 376 6.31 3.47 23.62
C VAL A 376 6.50 4.97 23.39
N THR A 377 7.28 5.34 22.38
CA THR A 377 7.62 6.74 22.13
C THR A 377 6.72 7.40 21.08
N GLY A 378 6.02 6.61 20.27
CA GLY A 378 5.27 7.09 19.10
C GLY A 378 6.16 7.51 17.93
N VAL A 379 7.49 7.39 18.06
CA VAL A 379 8.43 7.76 17.00
C VAL A 379 8.25 6.85 15.80
N VAL A 380 8.16 7.46 14.62
CA VAL A 380 8.06 6.76 13.33
C VAL A 380 9.42 6.79 12.64
N THR A 381 9.80 5.66 12.06
CA THR A 381 11.06 5.48 11.33
C THR A 381 10.81 4.79 9.99
N LEU A 382 11.56 5.21 8.97
CA LEU A 382 11.62 4.55 7.67
C LEU A 382 12.92 3.73 7.58
N ASP A 383 12.82 2.42 7.38
CA ASP A 383 14.00 1.53 7.32
C ASP A 383 14.65 1.59 5.92
N LEU A 384 15.40 2.65 5.64
CA LEU A 384 16.09 2.83 4.35
C LEU A 384 17.22 1.82 4.09
N VAL A 385 17.78 1.21 5.16
CA VAL A 385 18.77 0.14 4.98
C VAL A 385 18.11 -1.06 4.32
N ASP A 386 16.82 -1.25 4.62
CA ASP A 386 16.01 -2.30 4.08
C ASP A 386 14.93 -1.79 3.09
N SER A 387 15.27 -0.79 2.27
CA SER A 387 14.41 -0.35 1.15
C SER A 387 14.64 -1.17 -0.12
N VAL A 388 13.65 -1.20 -1.01
CA VAL A 388 13.73 -1.78 -2.35
C VAL A 388 13.37 -0.72 -3.37
N THR A 389 14.29 -0.43 -4.28
CA THR A 389 13.99 0.34 -5.48
C THR A 389 13.62 -0.63 -6.60
N VAL A 390 12.45 -0.45 -7.19
CA VAL A 390 12.14 -1.09 -8.48
C VAL A 390 12.75 -0.20 -9.54
N ALA A 391 13.97 -0.58 -9.96
CA ALA A 391 14.69 0.14 -10.99
C ALA A 391 14.03 -0.06 -12.35
N ASP A 392 13.97 1.03 -13.12
CA ASP A 392 13.66 1.05 -14.54
C ASP A 392 14.65 0.17 -15.37
N GLU A 393 15.91 0.03 -14.90
CA GLU A 393 16.95 -0.69 -15.64
C GLU A 393 16.79 -2.23 -15.68
N SER A 394 15.97 -2.77 -16.60
CA SER A 394 16.24 -4.04 -17.33
C SER A 394 15.25 -4.41 -18.44
N GLU A 395 14.15 -3.69 -18.64
CA GLU A 395 13.16 -3.96 -19.69
C GLU A 395 12.83 -2.66 -20.44
N PRO A 396 12.71 -2.65 -21.78
CA PRO A 396 12.09 -1.53 -22.47
C PRO A 396 10.64 -1.33 -21.99
N GLY A 397 10.31 -0.13 -21.47
CA GLY A 397 8.96 0.26 -21.05
C GLY A 397 8.63 -0.06 -19.59
N ALA A 398 9.53 0.23 -18.64
CA ALA A 398 9.25 0.18 -17.20
C ALA A 398 9.05 1.62 -16.71
N GLU A 399 7.81 2.10 -16.80
CA GLU A 399 7.43 3.52 -16.63
C GLU A 399 7.49 3.94 -15.15
N LEU A 400 8.72 4.05 -14.65
CA LEU A 400 9.08 4.15 -13.23
C LEU A 400 10.27 5.09 -12.98
N TRP A 401 10.86 5.71 -14.00
CA TRP A 401 11.97 6.66 -13.81
C TRP A 401 11.49 7.97 -13.18
N ASP A 402 10.25 8.35 -13.49
CA ASP A 402 9.60 9.58 -13.07
C ASP A 402 8.17 9.29 -12.63
N VAL A 403 7.97 9.01 -11.35
CA VAL A 403 6.65 8.61 -10.84
C VAL A 403 5.91 9.83 -10.30
N GLU A 404 4.93 10.28 -11.08
CA GLU A 404 4.09 11.46 -10.82
C GLU A 404 2.94 11.15 -9.86
N ASP A 405 2.33 9.97 -9.98
CA ASP A 405 1.16 9.61 -9.19
C ASP A 405 1.13 8.12 -8.89
N LEU A 406 0.50 7.77 -7.77
CA LEU A 406 0.33 6.41 -7.28
C LEU A 406 -1.12 6.19 -6.87
N ALA A 407 -1.74 5.15 -7.42
CA ALA A 407 -3.02 4.67 -6.92
C ALA A 407 -2.90 3.24 -6.38
N LEU A 408 -3.54 2.98 -5.25
CA LEU A 408 -3.57 1.67 -4.62
C LEU A 408 -5.01 1.19 -4.48
N HIS A 409 -5.28 0.00 -5.01
CA HIS A 409 -6.45 -0.78 -4.63
C HIS A 409 -5.98 -2.12 -4.09
N ASP A 410 -6.29 -2.38 -2.82
CA ASP A 410 -5.87 -3.56 -2.06
C ASP A 410 -4.36 -3.82 -2.05
N LYS A 411 -3.83 -4.49 -3.09
CA LYS A 411 -2.42 -4.87 -3.25
C LYS A 411 -1.89 -4.64 -4.66
N ILE A 412 -2.73 -4.05 -5.50
CA ILE A 412 -2.38 -3.60 -6.84
C ILE A 412 -2.07 -2.12 -6.71
N LEU A 413 -0.79 -1.80 -6.81
CA LEU A 413 -0.31 -0.43 -6.89
C LEU A 413 -0.10 -0.11 -8.36
N VAL A 414 -0.57 1.04 -8.82
CA VAL A 414 -0.27 1.56 -10.16
C VAL A 414 0.50 2.85 -10.01
N SER A 415 1.47 3.07 -10.90
CA SER A 415 2.20 4.32 -11.01
C SER A 415 1.94 4.97 -12.35
N ALA A 416 1.77 6.29 -12.36
CA ALA A 416 1.80 7.11 -13.56
C ALA A 416 3.20 7.70 -13.74
N SER A 417 3.65 7.81 -14.99
CA SER A 417 4.88 8.48 -15.36
C SER A 417 4.67 9.33 -16.60
N ASP A 418 5.07 10.60 -16.53
CA ASP A 418 4.92 11.55 -17.62
C ASP A 418 6.19 11.68 -18.48
N LEU A 419 7.39 11.56 -17.92
CA LEU A 419 8.64 11.52 -18.70
C LEU A 419 8.91 10.18 -19.39
N ASP A 420 8.39 9.08 -18.85
CA ASP A 420 8.49 7.75 -19.48
C ASP A 420 7.21 7.32 -20.21
N ASP A 421 6.21 8.21 -20.31
CA ASP A 421 5.01 8.04 -21.15
C ASP A 421 4.16 6.79 -20.86
N GLY A 422 4.00 6.41 -19.59
CA GLY A 422 3.11 5.29 -19.31
C GLY A 422 2.86 4.93 -17.85
N VAL A 423 2.39 3.70 -17.65
CA VAL A 423 1.90 3.20 -16.37
C VAL A 423 2.50 1.84 -16.06
N ALA A 424 2.94 1.65 -14.82
CA ALA A 424 3.33 0.35 -14.30
C ALA A 424 2.30 -0.17 -13.29
N VAL A 425 1.90 -1.44 -13.44
CA VAL A 425 1.01 -2.12 -12.49
C VAL A 425 1.82 -3.06 -11.62
N MET A 426 1.64 -3.01 -10.29
CA MET A 426 2.48 -3.70 -9.31
C MET A 426 1.71 -4.53 -8.27
N THR A 427 2.18 -5.74 -7.90
CA THR A 427 1.57 -6.55 -6.81
C THR A 427 2.47 -6.86 -5.61
N VAL A 428 1.92 -6.98 -4.38
CA VAL A 428 2.66 -7.29 -3.12
C VAL A 428 2.15 -8.59 -2.44
N MET A 429 2.96 -9.66 -2.28
CA MET A 429 2.46 -11.03 -1.92
C MET A 429 3.18 -11.82 -0.80
N ILE A 430 2.43 -12.68 -0.05
CA ILE A 430 2.91 -13.54 1.08
C ILE A 430 2.37 -14.99 1.01
N CYS A 431 3.18 -16.06 0.84
CA CYS A 431 2.70 -17.41 0.45
C CYS A 431 3.53 -18.65 0.89
N PHE A 432 2.89 -19.84 0.95
CA PHE A 432 3.56 -21.17 1.02
C PHE A 432 3.95 -21.71 -0.36
N ALA A 433 5.09 -22.39 -0.53
CA ALA A 433 5.44 -22.99 -1.82
C ALA A 433 4.93 -24.42 -2.05
N THR A 434 4.80 -24.81 -3.31
CA THR A 434 4.44 -26.17 -3.74
C THR A 434 5.37 -27.25 -3.18
N GLY A 435 4.79 -28.40 -2.86
CA GLY A 435 5.48 -29.54 -2.22
C GLY A 435 5.67 -29.38 -0.71
N THR A 436 5.32 -28.24 -0.13
CA THR A 436 5.23 -28.07 1.33
C THR A 436 4.21 -29.04 1.89
N GLN A 437 4.62 -29.87 2.84
CA GLN A 437 3.74 -30.84 3.47
C GLN A 437 3.05 -30.20 4.67
N MET A 438 1.73 -30.20 4.66
CA MET A 438 0.88 -29.65 5.71
C MET A 438 0.41 -30.79 6.61
N MET A 439 0.52 -30.62 7.92
CA MET A 439 0.08 -31.64 8.87
C MET A 439 -1.45 -31.68 8.95
N THR A 440 -2.07 -32.73 8.41
CA THR A 440 -3.53 -32.97 8.46
C THR A 440 -3.89 -34.04 9.49
N GLU A 441 -5.18 -34.21 9.78
CA GLU A 441 -5.65 -35.27 10.69
C GLU A 441 -5.37 -36.71 10.18
N PHE A 442 -5.05 -36.85 8.90
CA PHE A 442 -4.68 -38.12 8.26
C PHE A 442 -3.18 -38.26 8.01
N GLY A 443 -2.38 -37.33 8.54
CA GLY A 443 -0.94 -37.24 8.30
C GLY A 443 -0.58 -36.09 7.37
N GLU A 444 0.65 -36.08 6.90
CA GLU A 444 1.14 -35.00 6.05
C GLU A 444 0.56 -35.09 4.63
N LEU A 445 0.04 -33.97 4.13
CA LEU A 445 -0.46 -33.82 2.78
C LEU A 445 0.25 -32.64 2.09
N PRO A 446 0.70 -32.76 0.83
CA PRO A 446 1.24 -31.62 0.10
C PRO A 446 0.20 -30.49 -0.01
N VAL A 447 0.64 -29.24 0.13
CA VAL A 447 -0.24 -28.05 0.11
C VAL A 447 -1.07 -27.97 -1.17
N GLN A 448 -0.53 -28.39 -2.32
CA GLN A 448 -1.27 -28.40 -3.59
C GLN A 448 -2.41 -29.42 -3.67
N ASP A 449 -2.43 -30.40 -2.75
CA ASP A 449 -3.45 -31.44 -2.70
C ASP A 449 -4.51 -31.18 -1.62
N LEU A 450 -4.31 -30.15 -0.78
CA LEU A 450 -5.29 -29.71 0.21
C LEU A 450 -6.57 -29.20 -0.44
N ARG A 451 -7.67 -29.39 0.27
CA ARG A 451 -9.01 -28.95 -0.12
C ARG A 451 -9.67 -28.19 1.01
N VAL A 452 -10.58 -27.29 0.66
CA VAL A 452 -11.48 -26.65 1.63
C VAL A 452 -12.20 -27.73 2.44
N GLY A 453 -12.21 -27.56 3.77
CA GLY A 453 -12.74 -28.52 4.73
C GLY A 453 -11.71 -29.52 5.26
N ASP A 454 -10.55 -29.71 4.62
CA ASP A 454 -9.46 -30.50 5.20
C ASP A 454 -9.02 -29.86 6.51
N ARG A 455 -8.68 -30.68 7.51
CA ARG A 455 -8.33 -30.19 8.84
C ARG A 455 -6.83 -30.22 9.08
N LEU A 456 -6.24 -29.05 9.26
CA LEU A 456 -4.84 -28.88 9.57
C LEU A 456 -4.62 -28.82 11.07
N LEU A 457 -3.53 -29.43 11.53
CA LEU A 457 -3.09 -29.27 12.91
C LEU A 457 -2.61 -27.85 13.12
N THR A 458 -3.24 -27.14 14.05
CA THR A 458 -2.80 -25.84 14.52
C THR A 458 -2.11 -25.94 15.86
N HIS A 459 -1.27 -24.95 16.16
CA HIS A 459 -0.46 -24.90 17.37
C HIS A 459 -1.30 -24.81 18.63
N ASP A 460 -2.37 -23.99 18.60
CA ASP A 460 -3.17 -23.64 19.77
C ASP A 460 -4.49 -24.40 19.86
N HIS A 461 -5.11 -24.69 18.72
CA HIS A 461 -6.51 -25.13 18.66
C HIS A 461 -6.70 -26.54 18.09
N GLY A 462 -5.61 -27.31 17.94
CA GLY A 462 -5.68 -28.66 17.41
C GLY A 462 -6.10 -28.66 15.93
N PHE A 463 -6.82 -29.68 15.48
CA PHE A 463 -7.21 -29.77 14.06
C PHE A 463 -8.34 -28.78 13.70
N GLN A 464 -8.03 -27.77 12.89
CA GLN A 464 -8.99 -26.76 12.43
C GLN A 464 -9.23 -26.87 10.92
N PRO A 465 -10.44 -26.58 10.42
CA PRO A 465 -10.75 -26.71 9.00
C PRO A 465 -10.11 -25.58 8.19
N VAL A 466 -9.61 -25.90 7.00
CA VAL A 466 -9.28 -24.92 5.97
C VAL A 466 -10.59 -24.36 5.42
N LEU A 467 -10.75 -23.04 5.45
CA LEU A 467 -11.92 -22.37 4.87
C LEU A 467 -11.72 -22.02 3.41
N TRP A 468 -10.50 -21.67 3.03
CA TRP A 468 -10.19 -21.22 1.68
C TRP A 468 -8.70 -21.41 1.33
N ILE A 469 -8.41 -21.58 0.04
CA ILE A 469 -7.05 -21.76 -0.48
C ILE A 469 -6.87 -20.90 -1.75
N GLY A 470 -5.97 -19.93 -1.70
CA GLY A 470 -5.53 -19.13 -2.85
C GLY A 470 -4.26 -19.69 -3.48
N THR A 471 -4.06 -19.52 -4.78
CA THR A 471 -2.87 -20.06 -5.47
C THR A 471 -2.33 -19.14 -6.55
N ARG A 472 -0.99 -19.01 -6.64
CA ARG A 472 -0.30 -18.30 -7.74
C ARG A 472 0.85 -19.12 -8.31
N ARG A 473 1.10 -19.06 -9.62
CA ARG A 473 2.27 -19.69 -10.26
C ARG A 473 3.30 -18.62 -10.65
N VAL A 474 4.58 -18.95 -10.48
CA VAL A 474 5.74 -18.14 -10.87
C VAL A 474 6.68 -19.01 -11.69
N SER A 475 7.09 -18.59 -12.89
CA SER A 475 7.97 -19.33 -13.80
C SER A 475 9.45 -19.18 -13.44
N GLY A 476 10.31 -19.96 -14.11
CA GLY A 476 11.75 -19.90 -13.89
C GLY A 476 12.43 -18.67 -14.50
N ALA A 477 11.81 -18.02 -15.50
CA ALA A 477 12.32 -16.76 -16.07
C ALA A 477 12.11 -15.63 -15.07
N GLU A 478 10.85 -15.46 -14.67
CA GLU A 478 10.42 -14.65 -13.55
C GLU A 478 11.31 -14.77 -12.29
N LEU A 479 11.67 -15.98 -11.82
CA LEU A 479 12.59 -16.15 -10.67
C LEU A 479 14.05 -15.71 -10.91
N ARG A 480 14.51 -15.69 -12.18
CA ARG A 480 15.86 -15.22 -12.53
C ARG A 480 15.88 -13.70 -12.58
N ASP A 481 14.90 -13.15 -13.25
CA ASP A 481 14.81 -11.73 -13.59
C ASP A 481 14.38 -10.91 -12.36
N GLN A 482 13.65 -11.53 -11.42
CA GLN A 482 13.22 -10.88 -10.18
C GLN A 482 13.72 -11.63 -8.92
N PRO A 483 14.88 -11.23 -8.35
CA PRO A 483 15.44 -11.87 -7.17
C PRO A 483 14.51 -11.91 -5.95
N GLY A 484 13.65 -10.91 -5.77
CA GLY A 484 12.71 -10.89 -4.64
C GLY A 484 11.63 -11.98 -4.68
N TRP A 485 11.51 -12.72 -5.80
CA TRP A 485 10.56 -13.85 -5.94
C TRP A 485 11.15 -15.15 -5.49
N ARG A 486 12.48 -15.16 -5.33
CA ARG A 486 13.24 -16.32 -4.98
C ARG A 486 12.77 -16.76 -3.60
N PRO A 487 12.23 -17.98 -3.50
CA PRO A 487 11.75 -18.46 -2.22
C PRO A 487 12.92 -18.58 -1.26
N VAL A 488 12.68 -18.29 0.01
CA VAL A 488 13.63 -18.64 1.06
C VAL A 488 13.54 -20.14 1.27
N ARG A 489 14.67 -20.81 1.08
CA ARG A 489 14.84 -22.23 1.40
C ARG A 489 15.34 -22.34 2.83
N VAL A 490 14.56 -23.04 3.63
CA VAL A 490 14.92 -23.42 5.00
C VAL A 490 15.31 -24.90 4.98
N ALA A 491 16.57 -25.20 5.25
CA ALA A 491 17.08 -26.56 5.32
C ALA A 491 16.51 -27.32 6.52
N ARG A 492 16.56 -28.65 6.44
CA ARG A 492 16.19 -29.50 7.58
C ARG A 492 17.03 -29.12 8.81
N ASN A 493 16.37 -28.98 9.95
CA ASN A 493 16.93 -28.59 11.24
C ASN A 493 17.46 -27.14 11.37
N ALA A 494 17.20 -26.25 10.41
CA ALA A 494 17.73 -24.88 10.44
C ALA A 494 17.27 -24.08 11.68
N PHE A 495 16.04 -24.29 12.14
CA PHE A 495 15.44 -23.59 13.29
C PHE A 495 15.53 -24.41 14.59
N GLY A 496 16.05 -25.64 14.54
CA GLY A 496 16.17 -26.52 15.69
C GLY A 496 16.09 -28.00 15.31
N PRO A 497 16.27 -28.94 16.26
CA PRO A 497 16.22 -30.36 15.95
C PRO A 497 14.86 -30.77 15.33
N ASN A 498 14.91 -31.26 14.09
CA ASN A 498 13.76 -31.62 13.26
C ASN A 498 12.85 -30.43 12.89
N VAL A 499 13.38 -29.20 12.88
CA VAL A 499 12.67 -27.96 12.58
C VAL A 499 13.37 -27.17 11.46
N PRO A 500 12.82 -27.13 10.23
CA PRO A 500 11.80 -28.04 9.72
C PRO A 500 12.33 -29.49 9.65
N SER A 501 11.42 -30.46 9.57
CA SER A 501 11.72 -31.89 9.49
C SER A 501 12.25 -32.33 8.12
N ARG A 502 12.01 -31.51 7.09
CA ARG A 502 12.52 -31.60 5.73
C ARG A 502 12.66 -30.18 5.14
N PRO A 503 13.40 -29.97 4.04
CA PRO A 503 13.55 -28.64 3.47
C PRO A 503 12.20 -27.98 3.17
N LEU A 504 12.03 -26.74 3.62
CA LEU A 504 10.83 -25.92 3.44
C LEU A 504 11.17 -24.75 2.50
N ARG A 505 10.18 -24.31 1.72
CA ARG A 505 10.28 -23.15 0.83
C ARG A 505 9.07 -22.25 1.10
N LEU A 506 9.34 -20.98 1.33
CA LEU A 506 8.34 -19.96 1.65
C LEU A 506 8.64 -18.71 0.83
N SER A 507 7.63 -17.86 0.58
CA SER A 507 7.92 -16.49 0.16
C SER A 507 8.68 -15.78 1.28
N ARG A 508 9.46 -14.76 0.93
CA ARG A 508 10.39 -14.07 1.85
C ARG A 508 9.72 -13.50 3.09
N GLN A 509 8.51 -12.94 2.90
CA GLN A 509 7.70 -12.32 3.95
C GLN A 509 6.83 -13.29 4.76
N HIS A 510 6.80 -14.57 4.42
CA HIS A 510 5.99 -15.53 5.16
C HIS A 510 6.55 -15.72 6.57
N ARG A 511 5.71 -15.58 7.61
CA ARG A 511 6.21 -15.62 8.98
C ARG A 511 6.28 -17.04 9.53
N VAL A 512 7.38 -17.28 10.25
CA VAL A 512 7.66 -18.51 10.99
C VAL A 512 7.62 -18.23 12.49
N LEU A 513 7.16 -19.20 13.27
CA LEU A 513 7.19 -19.10 14.72
C LEU A 513 8.63 -19.26 15.24
N VAL A 514 9.02 -18.35 16.12
CA VAL A 514 10.30 -18.33 16.82
C VAL A 514 10.03 -18.24 18.32
N VAL A 515 10.91 -18.85 19.12
CA VAL A 515 10.91 -18.78 20.59
C VAL A 515 12.22 -18.11 21.04
N PRO A 516 12.22 -16.78 21.24
CA PRO A 516 13.36 -15.97 21.68
C PRO A 516 14.07 -16.50 22.92
N ASP A 517 13.31 -16.90 23.95
CA ASP A 517 13.86 -17.53 25.14
C ASP A 517 13.39 -18.99 25.23
N PRO A 518 14.25 -19.98 24.94
CA PRO A 518 13.88 -21.40 25.05
C PRO A 518 13.60 -21.85 26.49
N ARG A 519 13.79 -21.00 27.51
CA ARG A 519 13.38 -21.25 28.90
C ARG A 519 11.99 -20.70 29.21
N ASP A 520 11.50 -19.75 28.42
CA ASP A 520 10.15 -19.22 28.50
C ASP A 520 9.33 -19.63 27.27
N PRO A 521 8.59 -20.74 27.35
CA PRO A 521 7.74 -21.18 26.25
C PRO A 521 6.67 -20.17 25.83
N GLY A 522 6.35 -19.16 26.65
CA GLY A 522 5.37 -18.13 26.33
C GLY A 522 5.93 -16.98 25.48
N SER A 523 7.25 -16.92 25.24
CA SER A 523 7.92 -15.86 24.48
C SER A 523 7.71 -15.93 22.96
N GLU A 524 6.76 -16.75 22.48
CA GLU A 524 6.54 -17.02 21.05
C GLU A 524 6.25 -15.75 20.23
N VAL A 525 7.01 -15.59 19.14
CA VAL A 525 6.83 -14.50 18.16
C VAL A 525 6.76 -15.04 16.74
N LEU A 526 6.08 -14.32 15.85
CA LEU A 526 6.10 -14.56 14.41
C LEU A 526 7.09 -13.60 13.75
N MET A 527 7.95 -14.15 12.89
CA MET A 527 9.01 -13.40 12.21
C MET A 527 9.08 -13.76 10.72
N PRO A 528 9.26 -12.79 9.81
CA PRO A 528 9.51 -13.05 8.40
C PRO A 528 10.69 -14.00 8.18
N VAL A 529 10.54 -15.00 7.31
CA VAL A 529 11.59 -16.03 7.11
C VAL A 529 12.87 -15.46 6.48
N LYS A 530 12.79 -14.35 5.75
CA LYS A 530 13.96 -13.64 5.21
C LYS A 530 14.88 -13.07 6.29
N ASP A 531 14.35 -12.65 7.44
CA ASP A 531 15.19 -12.09 8.51
C ASP A 531 16.03 -13.17 9.19
N CYS A 532 15.74 -14.43 8.87
CA CYS A 532 16.46 -15.60 9.31
C CYS A 532 17.63 -15.98 8.38
N LEU A 533 17.93 -15.23 7.31
CA LEU A 533 18.99 -15.56 6.34
C LEU A 533 20.40 -15.66 6.94
N ALA A 534 20.64 -14.97 8.07
CA ALA A 534 21.91 -15.09 8.80
C ALA A 534 22.08 -16.46 9.49
N LEU A 535 21.03 -17.30 9.55
CA LEU A 535 21.10 -18.60 10.20
C LEU A 535 21.69 -19.69 9.29
N PRO A 536 22.50 -20.60 9.84
CA PRO A 536 22.97 -21.77 9.11
C PRO A 536 21.81 -22.60 8.55
N GLY A 537 21.79 -22.76 7.23
CA GLY A 537 20.79 -23.57 6.52
C GLY A 537 19.54 -22.80 6.09
N VAL A 538 19.47 -21.49 6.30
CA VAL A 538 18.49 -20.61 5.64
C VAL A 538 19.20 -19.91 4.48
N SER A 539 18.61 -19.93 3.29
CA SER A 539 19.23 -19.36 2.09
C SER A 539 18.19 -19.02 1.04
N GLU A 540 18.40 -17.98 0.27
CA GLU A 540 17.62 -17.75 -0.95
C GLU A 540 17.85 -18.85 -1.99
N ARG A 541 16.81 -19.17 -2.78
CA ARG A 541 16.92 -20.10 -3.89
C ARG A 541 17.11 -19.35 -5.22
N THR A 542 18.28 -19.47 -5.81
CA THR A 542 18.64 -18.76 -7.05
C THR A 542 18.40 -19.55 -8.35
N GLU A 543 17.98 -20.82 -8.29
CA GLU A 543 17.91 -21.71 -9.48
C GLU A 543 16.62 -22.54 -9.58
N GLY A 544 16.05 -22.67 -10.80
CA GLY A 544 15.02 -23.67 -11.17
C GLY A 544 13.95 -23.22 -12.18
N ASP A 545 13.06 -24.14 -12.56
CA ASP A 545 12.03 -23.96 -13.61
C ASP A 545 10.75 -23.21 -13.16
N GLY A 546 10.79 -22.54 -12.00
CA GLY A 546 9.63 -21.87 -11.38
C GLY A 546 9.14 -22.50 -10.07
N ILE A 547 8.08 -21.93 -9.50
CA ILE A 547 7.42 -22.33 -8.25
C ILE A 547 5.92 -21.99 -8.27
N ARG A 548 5.13 -22.65 -7.43
CA ARG A 548 3.73 -22.28 -7.22
C ARG A 548 3.52 -22.00 -5.73
N TYR A 549 2.78 -20.94 -5.43
CA TYR A 549 2.51 -20.40 -4.13
C TYR A 549 1.05 -20.64 -3.71
N PHE A 550 0.80 -20.77 -2.41
CA PHE A 550 -0.48 -21.12 -1.81
C PHE A 550 -0.75 -20.29 -0.54
N HIS A 551 -1.97 -19.76 -0.43
CA HIS A 551 -2.50 -19.12 0.78
C HIS A 551 -3.51 -20.06 1.45
N ILE A 552 -3.55 -20.06 2.77
CA ILE A 552 -4.49 -20.89 3.53
C ILE A 552 -5.22 -20.01 4.52
N LEU A 553 -6.53 -19.92 4.40
CA LEU A 553 -7.39 -19.24 5.36
C LEU A 553 -8.07 -20.25 6.27
N MET A 554 -8.15 -19.92 7.56
CA MET A 554 -8.80 -20.71 8.60
C MET A 554 -9.78 -19.83 9.40
N PRO A 555 -10.66 -20.37 10.26
CA PRO A 555 -11.65 -19.58 11.00
C PRO A 555 -11.10 -18.51 11.96
N ARG A 556 -9.78 -18.54 12.19
CA ARG A 556 -8.97 -17.58 12.93
C ARG A 556 -7.60 -17.53 12.25
N HIS A 557 -6.80 -16.53 12.58
CA HIS A 557 -5.37 -16.60 12.29
C HIS A 557 -4.75 -17.71 13.16
N GLU A 558 -4.25 -18.76 12.52
CA GLU A 558 -3.69 -19.94 13.16
C GLU A 558 -2.21 -20.08 12.82
N ILE A 559 -1.50 -20.84 13.65
CA ILE A 559 -0.13 -21.29 13.35
C ILE A 559 -0.21 -22.78 12.99
N VAL A 560 0.18 -23.13 11.77
CA VAL A 560 0.11 -24.50 11.23
C VAL A 560 1.49 -25.10 11.01
N PHE A 561 1.57 -26.43 10.92
CA PHE A 561 2.85 -27.12 10.75
C PHE A 561 3.13 -27.44 9.27
N ALA A 562 4.02 -26.66 8.67
CA ALA A 562 4.51 -26.79 7.30
C ALA A 562 5.89 -27.46 7.27
N ASN A 563 5.98 -28.68 6.76
CA ASN A 563 7.18 -29.53 6.86
C ASN A 563 7.69 -29.69 8.31
N GLY A 564 6.78 -29.56 9.28
CA GLY A 564 7.10 -29.55 10.70
C GLY A 564 7.47 -28.17 11.27
N GLN A 565 7.80 -27.16 10.45
CA GLN A 565 7.97 -25.78 10.93
C GLN A 565 6.59 -25.17 11.27
N PRO A 566 6.40 -24.55 12.44
CA PRO A 566 5.21 -23.76 12.70
C PRO A 566 5.29 -22.44 11.90
N CYS A 567 4.28 -22.19 11.07
CA CYS A 567 4.14 -21.06 10.17
C CYS A 567 2.75 -20.44 10.31
N GLU A 568 2.61 -19.17 10.02
CA GLU A 568 1.31 -18.51 10.03
C GLU A 568 0.38 -18.98 8.90
N THR A 569 -0.93 -18.93 9.15
CA THR A 569 -1.94 -18.95 8.07
C THR A 569 -2.20 -17.53 7.59
N LEU A 570 -2.97 -17.37 6.51
CA LEU A 570 -3.43 -16.04 6.08
C LEU A 570 -4.14 -15.35 7.26
N TRP A 571 -3.62 -14.18 7.63
CA TRP A 571 -4.32 -13.23 8.49
C TRP A 571 -4.99 -12.20 7.58
N PRO A 572 -6.33 -12.16 7.52
CA PRO A 572 -7.03 -11.06 6.90
C PRO A 572 -7.12 -9.94 7.93
N GLY A 573 -6.28 -8.89 7.80
CA GLY A 573 -6.39 -7.67 8.61
C GLY A 573 -7.63 -6.84 8.24
N GLU A 574 -7.81 -5.66 8.86
CA GLU A 574 -8.98 -4.79 8.60
C GLU A 574 -9.06 -4.25 7.16
N LEU A 575 -7.94 -4.17 6.44
CA LEU A 575 -7.87 -3.79 5.02
C LEU A 575 -8.24 -4.91 4.03
N VAL A 576 -8.98 -5.94 4.47
CA VAL A 576 -9.34 -7.11 3.64
C VAL A 576 -10.83 -7.11 3.26
N GLN A 577 -11.44 -5.93 3.11
CA GLN A 577 -12.85 -5.82 2.74
C GLN A 577 -13.12 -5.91 1.23
N GLY A 578 -12.16 -5.62 0.34
CA GLY A 578 -12.34 -5.61 -1.13
C GLY A 578 -12.08 -6.95 -1.83
N GLU A 579 -10.83 -7.32 -2.07
CA GLU A 579 -10.47 -8.38 -3.04
C GLU A 579 -10.56 -9.84 -2.55
N LEU A 580 -10.23 -10.13 -1.29
CA LEU A 580 -10.22 -11.54 -0.83
C LEU A 580 -11.64 -12.08 -0.71
N THR A 581 -12.60 -11.26 -0.29
CA THR A 581 -14.05 -11.58 -0.23
C THR A 581 -14.67 -11.78 -1.61
N ALA A 582 -14.12 -11.17 -2.67
CA ALA A 582 -14.54 -11.34 -4.05
C ALA A 582 -14.06 -12.67 -4.69
N GLN A 583 -12.99 -13.27 -4.15
CA GLN A 583 -12.46 -14.53 -4.68
C GLN A 583 -13.45 -15.68 -4.57
N LYS A 584 -13.52 -16.48 -5.64
CA LYS A 584 -14.47 -17.59 -5.74
C LYS A 584 -14.32 -18.58 -4.58
N GLY A 585 -15.34 -18.62 -3.73
CA GLY A 585 -15.40 -19.53 -2.58
C GLY A 585 -14.72 -19.01 -1.33
N PHE A 586 -14.31 -17.73 -1.29
CA PHE A 586 -13.90 -17.09 -0.05
C PHE A 586 -15.11 -16.92 0.90
N PRO A 587 -14.95 -17.23 2.20
CA PRO A 587 -16.05 -17.15 3.16
C PRO A 587 -16.24 -15.71 3.68
N VAL A 588 -17.49 -15.36 4.03
CA VAL A 588 -17.75 -14.17 4.87
C VAL A 588 -17.12 -14.37 6.25
N LEU A 589 -16.31 -13.41 6.70
CA LEU A 589 -15.56 -13.48 7.95
C LEU A 589 -16.17 -12.61 9.06
N ASP A 590 -16.05 -13.07 10.31
CA ASP A 590 -16.31 -12.27 11.51
C ASP A 590 -14.98 -11.65 11.97
N MET A 591 -14.69 -10.44 11.50
CA MET A 591 -13.38 -9.79 11.66
C MET A 591 -12.97 -9.57 13.12
N GLY A 592 -13.93 -9.40 14.03
CA GLY A 592 -13.68 -9.31 15.47
C GLY A 592 -13.04 -10.58 16.09
N ARG A 593 -12.85 -11.64 15.31
CA ARG A 593 -12.16 -12.88 15.70
C ARG A 593 -10.77 -13.06 15.11
N TYR A 594 -10.31 -12.18 14.23
CA TYR A 594 -9.03 -12.29 13.52
C TYR A 594 -7.98 -11.34 14.09
N THR A 595 -7.45 -11.67 15.26
CA THR A 595 -6.22 -11.04 15.78
C THR A 595 -5.00 -11.86 15.41
N PRO A 596 -3.78 -11.27 15.33
CA PRO A 596 -2.56 -12.03 15.15
C PRO A 596 -2.44 -13.17 16.17
N GLY A 597 -2.05 -14.37 15.70
CA GLY A 597 -1.90 -15.53 16.58
C GLY A 597 -0.80 -15.34 17.63
N ARG A 598 0.21 -14.53 17.34
CA ARG A 598 1.30 -14.10 18.25
C ARG A 598 1.75 -12.70 17.90
N THR A 599 2.58 -12.12 18.77
CA THR A 599 3.30 -10.87 18.50
C THR A 599 4.16 -11.01 17.25
N LEU A 600 4.07 -10.02 16.37
CA LEU A 600 4.86 -9.93 15.15
C LEU A 600 6.17 -9.20 15.45
N VAL A 601 7.30 -9.70 14.98
CA VAL A 601 8.62 -9.09 15.10
C VAL A 601 9.24 -9.01 13.72
N LYS A 602 9.72 -7.82 13.33
CA LYS A 602 10.17 -7.50 11.96
C LYS A 602 11.43 -6.65 11.93
N GLY A 603 12.01 -6.49 10.74
CA GLY A 603 13.10 -5.55 10.47
C GLY A 603 14.30 -5.70 11.41
N GLN A 604 14.81 -4.56 11.90
CA GLN A 604 16.01 -4.54 12.75
C GLN A 604 15.85 -5.35 14.04
N ALA A 605 14.68 -5.32 14.67
CA ALA A 605 14.39 -6.08 15.88
C ALA A 605 14.45 -7.60 15.63
N ALA A 606 13.94 -8.06 14.49
CA ALA A 606 14.05 -9.46 14.07
C ALA A 606 15.50 -9.87 13.81
N ARG A 607 16.26 -9.07 13.06
CA ARG A 607 17.68 -9.33 12.76
C ARG A 607 18.55 -9.37 14.02
N GLN A 608 18.32 -8.46 14.98
CA GLN A 608 18.99 -8.46 16.27
C GLN A 608 18.68 -9.73 17.09
N LEU A 609 17.42 -10.14 17.11
CA LEU A 609 16.99 -11.37 17.77
C LEU A 609 17.67 -12.60 17.15
N VAL A 610 17.67 -12.70 15.81
CA VAL A 610 18.32 -13.79 15.06
C VAL A 610 19.82 -13.84 15.36
N ALA A 611 20.50 -12.69 15.31
CA ALA A 611 21.92 -12.59 15.64
C ALA A 611 22.22 -13.05 17.07
N GLY A 612 21.37 -12.65 18.04
CA GLY A 612 21.49 -13.07 19.43
C GLY A 612 21.32 -14.58 19.62
N ILE A 613 20.31 -15.19 18.99
CA ILE A 613 20.07 -16.64 19.05
C ILE A 613 21.21 -17.41 18.36
N ALA A 614 21.66 -16.95 17.20
CA ALA A 614 22.76 -17.54 16.46
C ALA A 614 24.07 -17.54 17.26
N ALA A 615 24.40 -16.40 17.90
CA ALA A 615 25.57 -16.28 18.76
C ALA A 615 25.50 -17.19 19.99
N ALA A 616 24.31 -17.41 20.54
CA ALA A 616 24.08 -18.30 21.68
C ALA A 616 24.06 -19.80 21.30
N GLY A 617 23.99 -20.14 20.00
CA GLY A 617 23.88 -21.52 19.53
C GLY A 617 22.60 -22.23 19.99
N GLN A 618 21.54 -21.47 20.26
CA GLN A 618 20.27 -22.00 20.77
C GLN A 618 19.32 -22.35 19.61
N PRO A 619 18.46 -23.38 19.75
CA PRO A 619 17.42 -23.64 18.77
C PRO A 619 16.33 -22.56 18.87
N MET A 620 15.94 -21.99 17.73
CA MET A 620 14.84 -21.03 17.64
C MET A 620 13.48 -21.66 17.95
N VAL A 621 13.32 -22.96 17.68
CA VAL A 621 12.14 -23.73 18.05
C VAL A 621 12.58 -24.94 18.87
N PRO A 622 12.33 -24.96 20.18
CA PRO A 622 12.76 -26.07 21.03
C PRO A 622 12.01 -27.38 20.72
N ALA A 623 12.71 -28.51 20.75
CA ALA A 623 12.15 -29.83 20.38
C ALA A 623 10.89 -30.24 21.18
N ARG A 624 10.70 -29.71 22.40
CA ARG A 624 9.50 -29.96 23.21
C ARG A 624 8.21 -29.38 22.62
N PHE A 625 8.32 -28.38 21.74
CA PHE A 625 7.19 -27.79 21.03
C PHE A 625 6.64 -28.69 19.91
N MET A 626 7.41 -29.68 19.47
CA MET A 626 7.06 -30.59 18.37
C MET A 626 6.57 -31.97 18.81
N ARG A 627 6.13 -32.14 20.06
CA ARG A 627 5.45 -33.38 20.49
C ARG A 627 4.04 -33.47 19.90
N LEU A 628 3.98 -33.68 18.59
CA LEU A 628 2.77 -33.88 17.78
C LEU A 628 1.96 -35.10 18.30
N ASP A 629 2.64 -36.06 18.90
CA ASP A 629 2.13 -37.28 19.52
C ASP A 629 1.32 -37.04 20.82
N GLU A 630 1.63 -35.97 21.55
CA GLU A 630 0.89 -35.59 22.77
C GLU A 630 -0.36 -34.75 22.47
N ARG A 631 -0.41 -34.08 21.29
CA ARG A 631 -1.48 -33.15 20.90
C ARG A 631 -2.55 -33.75 19.97
N ALA A 632 -2.35 -34.95 19.41
CA ALA A 632 -3.35 -35.64 18.60
C ALA A 632 -4.37 -36.43 19.47
N PRO A 633 -5.69 -36.37 19.18
CA PRO A 633 -6.69 -37.15 19.91
C PRO A 633 -6.45 -38.67 19.77
N VAL A 634 -6.84 -39.43 20.79
CA VAL A 634 -6.49 -40.85 21.04
C VAL A 634 -6.71 -41.79 19.83
N GLY A 635 -7.58 -41.44 18.88
CA GLY A 635 -7.83 -42.19 17.63
C GLY A 635 -6.74 -42.09 16.56
N ALA A 636 -5.91 -41.04 16.55
CA ALA A 636 -4.81 -40.86 15.59
C ALA A 636 -3.46 -41.43 16.07
N ARG A 637 -3.39 -41.89 17.33
CA ARG A 637 -2.15 -42.47 17.92
C ARG A 637 -1.72 -43.78 17.26
N GLY A 638 -2.59 -44.41 16.46
CA GLY A 638 -2.30 -45.67 15.75
C GLY A 638 -1.55 -45.51 14.43
N SER A 639 -1.49 -44.31 13.84
CA SER A 639 -0.85 -44.06 12.53
C SER A 639 0.47 -43.28 12.61
N ILE A 640 0.76 -42.62 13.73
CA ILE A 640 2.04 -41.93 13.94
C ILE A 640 3.05 -42.94 14.53
N ARG A 641 3.87 -43.56 13.67
CA ARG A 641 5.01 -44.35 14.17
C ARG A 641 6.07 -43.40 14.73
N PRO A 642 6.64 -43.68 15.91
CA PRO A 642 7.74 -42.87 16.45
C PRO A 642 8.94 -42.92 15.51
N LEU A 643 9.45 -41.74 15.14
CA LEU A 643 10.72 -41.52 14.43
C LEU A 643 11.91 -41.87 15.35
N HIS A 644 12.00 -43.10 15.83
CA HIS A 644 13.22 -43.63 16.44
C HIS A 644 13.36 -45.12 16.15
N GLN A 645 14.58 -45.48 15.75
CA GLN A 645 15.14 -46.83 15.50
C GLN A 645 14.98 -47.38 14.08
N TRP A 646 15.91 -47.01 13.22
CA TRP A 646 16.59 -47.97 12.33
C TRP A 646 18.09 -47.79 12.53
N GLY A 647 18.78 -48.90 12.84
CA GLY A 647 20.21 -48.95 13.14
C GLY A 647 21.10 -49.06 11.91
#